data_AF-A0A812IHH4-F1
#
_entry.id   AF-A0A812IHH4-F1
#
_cell.length_a   1.000
_cell.length_b   1.000
_cell.length_c   1.000
_cell.angle_alpha   90.00
_cell.angle_beta   90.00
_cell.angle_gamma   90.00
#
_symmetry.space_group_name_H-M   'P 1'
#
loop_
_entity.id
_entity.type
_entity.pdbx_description
1 polymer ?
#
loop_
_entity_poly.entity_id
_entity_poly.type
_entity_poly.pdbx_seq_one_letter_code
_entity_poly.pdbx_strand_id
1 'polypeptide(L)'
;MTEFGRLVLLIGDYHTPQRKADVPSCFKELLNTDKIGMVLCTGNVGSQSVAEQLRMIAGEDCHIVCGDADHDFSFPETCVTSVGDFKVGVVHGHQVVPWGDSNSLVKFAGRLGVDILVTGHTHRSSITELGGKFIINPGSVTGACNALAEFDITPSFMLMAVQEKSARPWSGCAQRCHGSMSTSLTSSERSADDNHHIEHHVIAELSDDFDDVDLEDDVPDEAESGPPERSGPVDQEKSRLALLVDLIDRMEPTRPEILRAAPVHQVVAWFGRVFWARKNRDFFHLSRVTESYDEFLSHSWQVAAWQKVLLLMILKNGLPAYILGTVGALLMMVLWQFNFLPGFAKLGTTWSCWCSSAGLFMALLTFTAWRARGSIFVDRLCINQFDPRMKSEGILNIGAILKRSHSLLVLFDETYAERLWCLFEIAAFLKAHPEAVTGKAALVQVKPIQLGVISSVVSFASFAVGIFAVFNPFSNVFVLWSVFLAFIAGVGMVLIRSFRHYYRSLEVIQHQVQHFQLQNAVCWCCSVNHIHPISGQPIAVCDREIVRQCVTSWFGSEKEFDESVRSVVARALQQQLGYDAFPYSWMLGCFIPLWWPVLDFVAAHQTSENAQHWVPFMVIRGIAFWLWCLPLIASFGLFFARCLQRKSQWKCIDLLRDVLAIVLTGPPLLAIVAWHLYTELSFVDRDETLGSVIFAAGCFVAFLVVRKAYHAGNRRFFTSLGS
;
A
#
# COMPACT_ATOMS: atom_id res chain seq x y z
N MET A 1 -27.65 -7.56 -44.27
CA MET A 1 -26.18 -7.69 -44.10
C MET A 1 -25.67 -6.30 -43.78
N THR A 2 -25.35 -6.02 -42.52
CA THR A 2 -24.93 -4.69 -42.06
C THR A 2 -23.47 -4.44 -42.43
N GLU A 3 -23.19 -3.34 -43.14
CA GLU A 3 -21.87 -2.90 -43.60
C GLU A 3 -20.96 -2.54 -42.41
N PHE A 4 -20.32 -3.51 -41.78
CA PHE A 4 -19.12 -3.22 -41.00
C PHE A 4 -18.03 -2.79 -41.99
N GLY A 5 -17.46 -1.60 -41.81
CA GLY A 5 -16.35 -1.12 -42.65
C GLY A 5 -15.09 -1.99 -42.53
N ARG A 6 -13.98 -1.58 -43.15
CA ARG A 6 -12.74 -2.37 -43.18
C ARG A 6 -12.22 -2.62 -41.76
N LEU A 7 -12.07 -3.89 -41.38
CA LEU A 7 -11.55 -4.32 -40.07
C LEU A 7 -10.04 -4.53 -40.12
N VAL A 8 -9.32 -3.87 -39.21
CA VAL A 8 -7.84 -3.88 -39.14
C VAL A 8 -7.39 -4.43 -37.79
N LEU A 9 -6.57 -5.48 -37.78
CA LEU A 9 -5.97 -6.04 -36.57
C LEU A 9 -4.69 -5.29 -36.21
N LEU A 10 -4.61 -4.74 -35.00
CA LEU A 10 -3.42 -4.14 -34.41
C LEU A 10 -2.85 -5.09 -33.36
N ILE A 11 -1.61 -5.52 -33.53
CA ILE A 11 -1.01 -6.60 -32.72
C ILE A 11 0.51 -6.44 -32.61
N GLY A 12 1.17 -7.14 -31.70
CA GLY A 12 2.63 -7.13 -31.60
C GLY A 12 3.17 -7.49 -30.22
N ASP A 13 4.47 -7.27 -30.03
CA ASP A 13 5.20 -7.60 -28.80
C ASP A 13 4.97 -9.06 -28.37
N TYR A 14 5.13 -9.99 -29.32
CA TYR A 14 4.94 -11.44 -29.10
C TYR A 14 6.06 -12.05 -28.26
N HIS A 15 7.31 -11.76 -28.59
CA HIS A 15 8.53 -12.37 -28.03
C HIS A 15 8.42 -13.90 -27.90
N THR A 16 7.94 -14.57 -28.95
CA THR A 16 7.78 -16.03 -28.96
C THR A 16 8.89 -16.66 -29.80
N PRO A 17 9.72 -17.57 -29.24
CA PRO A 17 9.61 -18.21 -27.91
C PRO A 17 10.41 -17.53 -26.78
N GLN A 18 11.08 -16.39 -27.04
CA GLN A 18 12.12 -15.84 -26.16
C GLN A 18 11.63 -15.47 -24.74
N ARG A 19 10.41 -14.95 -24.61
CA ARG A 19 9.83 -14.52 -23.32
C ARG A 19 8.54 -15.25 -22.96
N LYS A 20 7.77 -15.70 -23.96
CA LYS A 20 6.53 -16.47 -23.78
C LYS A 20 6.47 -17.58 -24.82
N ALA A 21 5.86 -18.70 -24.45
CA ALA A 21 5.77 -19.87 -25.30
C ALA A 21 4.75 -19.71 -26.45
N ASP A 22 3.65 -18.99 -26.21
CA ASP A 22 2.55 -18.88 -27.18
C ASP A 22 1.55 -17.77 -26.81
N VAL A 23 0.67 -17.44 -27.76
CA VAL A 23 -0.51 -16.58 -27.58
C VAL A 23 -1.60 -17.31 -26.78
N PRO A 24 -2.35 -16.64 -25.87
CA PRO A 24 -3.47 -17.25 -25.16
C PRO A 24 -4.50 -17.92 -26.08
N SER A 25 -5.07 -19.07 -25.67
CA SER A 25 -5.99 -19.86 -26.51
C SER A 25 -7.25 -19.09 -26.94
N CYS A 26 -7.82 -18.24 -26.08
CA CYS A 26 -8.93 -17.34 -26.43
C CYS A 26 -8.62 -16.45 -27.63
N PHE A 27 -7.39 -15.96 -27.72
CA PHE A 27 -6.98 -15.10 -28.82
C PHE A 27 -6.83 -15.89 -30.10
N LYS A 28 -6.35 -17.13 -30.06
CA LYS A 28 -6.27 -17.98 -31.26
C LYS A 28 -7.63 -18.21 -31.90
N GLU A 29 -8.67 -18.42 -31.10
CA GLU A 29 -10.05 -18.55 -31.59
C GLU A 29 -10.56 -17.26 -32.25
N LEU A 30 -10.28 -16.10 -31.65
CA LEU A 30 -10.68 -14.79 -32.18
C LEU A 30 -9.89 -14.35 -33.42
N LEU A 31 -8.63 -14.77 -33.53
CA LEU A 31 -7.73 -14.44 -34.64
C LEU A 31 -7.95 -15.37 -35.85
N ASN A 32 -8.64 -16.49 -35.68
CA ASN A 32 -8.99 -17.43 -36.74
C ASN A 32 -10.32 -17.04 -37.43
N THR A 33 -10.39 -15.82 -37.97
CA THR A 33 -11.55 -15.31 -38.70
C THR A 33 -11.14 -14.73 -40.06
N ASP A 34 -11.98 -14.96 -41.06
CA ASP A 34 -11.89 -14.43 -42.42
C ASP A 34 -12.31 -12.95 -42.54
N LYS A 35 -12.73 -12.33 -41.43
CA LYS A 35 -13.24 -10.95 -41.41
C LYS A 35 -12.16 -9.87 -41.27
N ILE A 36 -10.93 -10.24 -40.96
CA ILE A 36 -9.83 -9.28 -40.78
C ILE A 36 -9.23 -8.97 -42.15
N GLY A 37 -9.40 -7.72 -42.62
CA GLY A 37 -8.96 -7.30 -43.95
C GLY A 37 -7.58 -6.62 -43.99
N MET A 38 -6.92 -6.44 -42.83
CA MET A 38 -5.56 -5.88 -42.73
C MET A 38 -4.95 -6.20 -41.37
N VAL A 39 -3.64 -6.41 -41.31
CA VAL A 39 -2.86 -6.58 -40.07
C VAL A 39 -1.78 -5.51 -39.98
N LEU A 40 -1.73 -4.80 -38.85
CA LEU A 40 -0.66 -3.88 -38.46
C LEU A 40 0.04 -4.42 -37.22
N CYS A 41 1.25 -4.95 -37.41
CA CYS A 41 2.06 -5.53 -36.35
C CYS A 41 3.19 -4.59 -35.92
N THR A 42 3.27 -4.26 -34.63
CA THR A 42 4.32 -3.39 -34.06
C THR A 42 5.69 -4.07 -33.95
N GLY A 43 5.80 -5.36 -34.27
CA GLY A 43 7.05 -6.11 -34.24
C GLY A 43 7.23 -6.94 -32.98
N ASN A 44 8.47 -7.33 -32.71
CA ASN A 44 8.88 -8.32 -31.72
C ASN A 44 8.14 -9.65 -31.88
N VAL A 45 8.06 -10.15 -33.11
CA VAL A 45 7.37 -11.41 -33.45
C VAL A 45 8.10 -12.64 -32.91
N GLY A 46 9.44 -12.58 -32.86
CA GLY A 46 10.30 -13.59 -32.24
C GLY A 46 10.54 -14.87 -33.07
N SER A 47 9.64 -15.27 -33.97
CA SER A 47 9.84 -16.46 -34.82
C SER A 47 9.17 -16.34 -36.19
N GLN A 48 9.76 -17.03 -37.18
CA GLN A 48 9.28 -17.05 -38.56
C GLN A 48 7.84 -17.62 -38.66
N SER A 49 7.49 -18.60 -37.81
CA SER A 49 6.14 -19.17 -37.82
C SER A 49 5.07 -18.15 -37.42
N VAL A 50 5.38 -17.25 -36.47
CA VAL A 50 4.44 -16.18 -36.06
C VAL A 50 4.27 -15.16 -37.19
N ALA A 51 5.35 -14.79 -37.87
CA ALA A 51 5.28 -13.91 -39.03
C ALA A 51 4.45 -14.51 -40.17
N GLU A 52 4.61 -15.81 -40.44
CA GLU A 52 3.81 -16.55 -41.44
C GLU A 52 2.35 -16.64 -41.02
N GLN A 53 2.04 -16.87 -39.74
CA GLN A 53 0.67 -16.84 -39.22
C GLN A 53 0.00 -15.48 -39.43
N LEU A 54 0.69 -14.38 -39.14
CA LEU A 54 0.16 -13.03 -39.38
C LEU A 54 -0.11 -12.76 -40.86
N ARG A 55 0.76 -13.25 -41.76
CA ARG A 55 0.56 -13.16 -43.21
C ARG A 55 -0.61 -14.03 -43.69
N MET A 56 -0.86 -15.18 -43.07
CA MET A 56 -2.04 -16.00 -43.39
C MET A 56 -3.36 -15.32 -43.02
N ILE A 57 -3.38 -14.47 -41.99
CA ILE A 57 -4.61 -13.80 -41.52
C ILE A 57 -5.09 -12.73 -42.52
N ALA A 58 -4.19 -11.87 -43.03
CA ALA A 58 -4.57 -10.74 -43.90
C ALA A 58 -3.96 -10.78 -45.32
N GLY A 59 -3.26 -11.86 -45.68
CA GLY A 59 -2.63 -12.00 -46.99
C GLY A 59 -1.61 -10.91 -47.27
N GLU A 60 -1.80 -10.20 -48.39
CA GLU A 60 -0.91 -9.13 -48.85
C GLU A 60 -1.01 -7.85 -47.99
N ASP A 61 -2.13 -7.64 -47.28
CA ASP A 61 -2.37 -6.49 -46.40
C ASP A 61 -1.88 -6.75 -44.97
N CYS A 62 -0.72 -7.40 -44.84
CA CYS A 62 -0.03 -7.65 -43.57
C CYS A 62 1.24 -6.80 -43.47
N HIS A 63 1.21 -5.79 -42.60
CA HIS A 63 2.31 -4.87 -42.37
C HIS A 63 2.96 -5.16 -41.01
N ILE A 64 4.22 -5.59 -41.02
CA ILE A 64 5.02 -5.87 -39.83
C ILE A 64 6.21 -4.91 -39.81
N VAL A 65 6.42 -4.20 -38.71
CA VAL A 65 7.62 -3.35 -38.52
C VAL A 65 8.65 -4.02 -37.61
N CYS A 66 9.90 -3.60 -37.74
CA CYS A 66 11.02 -4.18 -37.02
C CYS A 66 11.03 -3.77 -35.54
N GLY A 67 10.87 -4.77 -34.66
CA GLY A 67 11.08 -4.63 -33.22
C GLY A 67 12.55 -4.63 -32.82
N ASP A 68 12.84 -4.23 -31.58
CA ASP A 68 14.21 -4.26 -31.05
C ASP A 68 14.75 -5.68 -30.86
N ALA A 69 13.88 -6.70 -30.84
CA ALA A 69 14.26 -8.12 -30.75
C ALA A 69 14.11 -8.89 -32.08
N ASP A 70 13.80 -8.22 -33.20
CA ASP A 70 13.58 -8.86 -34.51
C ASP A 70 14.82 -8.79 -35.44
N HIS A 71 16.04 -8.79 -34.89
CA HIS A 71 17.27 -8.62 -35.67
C HIS A 71 17.46 -9.65 -36.81
N ASP A 72 16.85 -10.83 -36.68
CA ASP A 72 16.93 -11.91 -37.67
C ASP A 72 15.94 -11.74 -38.84
N PHE A 73 15.11 -10.69 -38.83
CA PHE A 73 14.09 -10.42 -39.85
C PHE A 73 14.39 -9.15 -40.65
N SER A 74 14.07 -9.18 -41.95
CA SER A 74 14.18 -8.01 -42.83
C SER A 74 12.89 -7.18 -42.85
N PHE A 75 12.42 -6.73 -41.68
CA PHE A 75 11.24 -5.86 -41.56
C PHE A 75 11.62 -4.37 -41.65
N PRO A 76 10.74 -3.49 -42.18
CA PRO A 76 10.98 -2.04 -42.19
C PRO A 76 10.90 -1.45 -40.77
N GLU A 77 11.68 -0.41 -40.47
CA GLU A 77 11.62 0.26 -39.15
C GLU A 77 10.28 0.99 -38.90
N THR A 78 9.70 1.55 -39.97
CA THR A 78 8.39 2.20 -39.95
C THR A 78 7.59 1.82 -41.18
N CYS A 79 6.27 1.77 -41.05
CA CYS A 79 5.35 1.57 -42.16
C CYS A 79 4.30 2.68 -42.16
N VAL A 80 3.91 3.18 -43.32
CA VAL A 80 2.77 4.09 -43.46
C VAL A 80 1.83 3.49 -44.49
N THR A 81 0.57 3.31 -44.10
CA THR A 81 -0.48 2.77 -44.94
C THR A 81 -1.75 3.60 -44.80
N SER A 82 -2.69 3.47 -45.72
CA SER A 82 -3.97 4.17 -45.67
C SER A 82 -5.09 3.20 -45.34
N VAL A 83 -5.92 3.54 -44.36
CA VAL A 83 -7.12 2.79 -43.99
C VAL A 83 -8.32 3.73 -44.10
N GLY A 84 -9.09 3.58 -45.18
CA GLY A 84 -10.11 4.57 -45.54
C GLY A 84 -9.47 5.94 -45.78
N ASP A 85 -10.01 6.97 -45.13
CA ASP A 85 -9.50 8.36 -45.22
C ASP A 85 -8.31 8.64 -44.29
N PHE A 86 -7.94 7.71 -43.40
CA PHE A 86 -6.90 7.91 -42.40
C PHE A 86 -5.54 7.40 -42.90
N LYS A 87 -4.49 8.21 -42.74
CA LYS A 87 -3.10 7.73 -42.83
C LYS A 87 -2.67 7.14 -41.50
N VAL A 88 -2.27 5.87 -41.52
CA VAL A 88 -1.85 5.10 -40.34
C VAL A 88 -0.36 4.81 -40.43
N GLY A 89 0.41 5.32 -39.47
CA GLY A 89 1.82 5.00 -39.28
C GLY A 89 1.97 3.87 -38.27
N VAL A 90 2.89 2.93 -38.50
CA VAL A 90 3.26 1.86 -37.58
C VAL A 90 4.74 1.97 -37.28
N VAL A 91 5.10 1.89 -36.00
CA VAL A 91 6.49 1.87 -35.51
C VAL A 91 6.55 0.96 -34.28
N HIS A 92 7.70 0.33 -34.00
CA HIS A 92 7.81 -0.47 -32.77
C HIS A 92 7.78 0.42 -31.52
N GLY A 93 8.44 1.57 -31.52
CA GLY A 93 8.38 2.57 -30.43
C GLY A 93 9.65 2.65 -29.60
N HIS A 94 10.54 1.65 -29.67
CA HIS A 94 11.88 1.71 -29.06
C HIS A 94 12.73 2.87 -29.61
N GLN A 95 12.43 3.31 -30.84
CA GLN A 95 13.07 4.43 -31.52
C GLN A 95 12.64 5.80 -30.97
N VAL A 96 11.52 5.88 -30.25
CA VAL A 96 10.95 7.14 -29.76
C VAL A 96 11.40 7.38 -28.32
N VAL A 97 12.34 8.31 -28.13
CA VAL A 97 12.95 8.60 -26.82
C VAL A 97 12.53 10.01 -26.35
N PRO A 98 12.02 10.17 -25.10
CA PRO A 98 11.85 9.14 -24.08
C PRO A 98 10.76 8.12 -24.43
N TRP A 99 10.98 6.86 -24.04
CA TRP A 99 10.07 5.76 -24.38
C TRP A 99 8.66 5.98 -23.81
N GLY A 100 7.65 5.93 -24.68
CA GLY A 100 6.25 6.16 -24.30
C GLY A 100 5.90 7.62 -23.97
N ASP A 101 6.80 8.58 -24.18
CA ASP A 101 6.51 10.00 -23.96
C ASP A 101 5.53 10.53 -25.02
N SER A 102 4.39 11.03 -24.55
CA SER A 102 3.29 11.54 -25.37
C SER A 102 3.72 12.63 -26.35
N ASN A 103 4.57 13.56 -25.93
CA ASN A 103 5.03 14.66 -26.79
C ASN A 103 5.95 14.16 -27.90
N SER A 104 6.81 13.19 -27.60
CA SER A 104 7.73 12.57 -28.55
C SER A 104 6.98 11.74 -29.60
N LEU A 105 5.94 11.00 -29.19
CA LEU A 105 5.06 10.25 -30.08
C LEU A 105 4.27 11.15 -31.03
N VAL A 106 3.69 12.26 -30.52
CA VAL A 106 2.97 13.22 -31.37
C VAL A 106 3.90 13.89 -32.39
N LYS A 107 5.13 14.26 -31.98
CA LYS A 107 6.15 14.78 -32.91
C LYS A 107 6.53 13.75 -33.97
N PHE A 108 6.66 12.48 -33.59
CA PHE A 108 6.98 11.40 -34.52
C PHE A 108 5.83 11.16 -35.52
N ALA A 109 4.58 11.15 -35.06
CA ALA A 109 3.39 11.09 -35.90
C ALA A 109 3.31 12.28 -36.88
N GLY A 110 3.66 13.49 -36.40
CA GLY A 110 3.80 14.69 -37.22
C GLY A 110 4.89 14.54 -38.30
N ARG A 111 6.06 13.98 -37.94
CA ARG A 111 7.16 13.72 -38.89
C ARG A 111 6.76 12.74 -39.99
N LEU A 112 5.96 11.73 -39.66
CA LEU A 112 5.45 10.76 -40.64
C LEU A 112 4.25 11.28 -41.44
N GLY A 113 3.65 12.42 -41.04
CA GLY A 113 2.47 12.98 -41.70
C GLY A 113 1.23 12.09 -41.61
N VAL A 114 1.07 11.38 -40.48
CA VAL A 114 -0.03 10.41 -40.25
C VAL A 114 -1.07 10.95 -39.27
N ASP A 115 -2.30 10.47 -39.41
CA ASP A 115 -3.44 10.81 -38.54
C ASP A 115 -3.51 9.86 -37.33
N ILE A 116 -3.12 8.61 -37.53
CA ILE A 116 -3.04 7.56 -36.52
C ILE A 116 -1.60 7.04 -36.46
N LEU A 117 -1.00 6.96 -35.27
CA LEU A 117 0.28 6.32 -35.03
C LEU A 117 0.08 5.10 -34.13
N VAL A 118 0.39 3.91 -34.65
CA VAL A 118 0.42 2.64 -33.92
C VAL A 118 1.84 2.38 -33.43
N THR A 119 2.00 2.19 -32.13
CA THR A 119 3.29 1.98 -31.45
C THR A 119 3.23 0.79 -30.48
N GLY A 120 4.34 0.08 -30.27
CA GLY A 120 4.47 -1.01 -29.29
C GLY A 120 5.44 -0.66 -28.16
N HIS A 121 6.38 -1.56 -27.87
CA HIS A 121 7.54 -1.44 -26.98
C HIS A 121 7.23 -1.29 -25.48
N THR A 122 6.18 -0.56 -25.09
CA THR A 122 5.82 -0.38 -23.67
C THR A 122 5.10 -1.59 -23.08
N HIS A 123 4.56 -2.47 -23.94
CA HIS A 123 3.68 -3.60 -23.58
C HIS A 123 2.42 -3.16 -22.83
N ARG A 124 2.00 -1.90 -22.93
CA ARG A 124 0.79 -1.37 -22.29
C ARG A 124 -0.21 -0.94 -23.35
N SER A 125 -1.35 -1.62 -23.38
CA SER A 125 -2.47 -1.26 -24.26
C SER A 125 -2.99 0.13 -23.92
N SER A 126 -3.02 1.05 -24.89
CA SER A 126 -3.49 2.43 -24.69
C SER A 126 -4.00 3.04 -25.99
N ILE A 127 -5.02 3.89 -25.90
CA ILE A 127 -5.51 4.74 -26.99
C ILE A 127 -5.53 6.17 -26.45
N THR A 128 -4.87 7.10 -27.12
CA THR A 128 -4.81 8.49 -26.68
C THR A 128 -4.93 9.43 -27.86
N GLU A 129 -5.78 10.44 -27.76
CA GLU A 129 -5.93 11.50 -28.74
C GLU A 129 -5.14 12.73 -28.26
N LEU A 130 -4.13 13.16 -29.03
CA LEU A 130 -3.25 14.27 -28.67
C LEU A 130 -2.91 15.10 -29.91
N GLY A 131 -3.18 16.40 -29.85
CA GLY A 131 -2.87 17.32 -30.96
C GLY A 131 -3.61 16.99 -32.26
N GLY A 132 -4.84 16.47 -32.17
CA GLY A 132 -5.65 16.05 -33.33
C GLY A 132 -5.15 14.78 -34.02
N LYS A 133 -4.31 13.98 -33.36
CA LYS A 133 -3.80 12.69 -33.84
C LYS A 133 -4.13 11.59 -32.84
N PHE A 134 -4.38 10.38 -33.34
CA PHE A 134 -4.56 9.20 -32.49
C PHE A 134 -3.24 8.46 -32.31
N ILE A 135 -2.84 8.23 -31.06
CA ILE A 135 -1.71 7.38 -30.69
C ILE A 135 -2.25 6.10 -30.08
N ILE A 136 -2.00 4.97 -30.73
CA ILE A 136 -2.56 3.66 -30.38
C ILE A 136 -1.42 2.71 -30.04
N ASN A 137 -1.53 2.00 -28.92
CA ASN A 137 -0.63 0.92 -28.54
C ASN A 137 -1.44 -0.35 -28.28
N PRO A 138 -1.28 -1.43 -29.06
CA PRO A 138 -2.05 -2.65 -28.86
C PRO A 138 -1.63 -3.46 -27.62
N GLY A 139 -0.51 -3.11 -26.99
CA GLY A 139 0.10 -3.88 -25.91
C GLY A 139 0.84 -5.12 -26.42
N SER A 140 1.13 -6.06 -25.50
CA SER A 140 1.76 -7.35 -25.83
C SER A 140 0.72 -8.45 -25.93
N VAL A 141 0.63 -9.11 -27.08
CA VAL A 141 -0.36 -10.16 -27.34
C VAL A 141 -0.17 -11.42 -26.49
N THR A 142 1.07 -11.70 -26.07
CA THR A 142 1.40 -12.85 -25.22
C THR A 142 1.49 -12.47 -23.73
N GLY A 143 1.46 -11.17 -23.41
CA GLY A 143 1.79 -10.65 -22.09
C GLY A 143 3.27 -10.87 -21.73
N ALA A 144 4.16 -10.73 -22.70
CA ALA A 144 5.60 -10.86 -22.51
C ALA A 144 6.11 -9.82 -21.50
N CYS A 145 7.10 -10.18 -20.68
CA CYS A 145 7.69 -9.23 -19.72
C CYS A 145 8.45 -8.10 -20.45
N ASN A 146 8.52 -6.92 -19.84
CA ASN A 146 9.26 -5.76 -20.32
C ASN A 146 10.06 -5.16 -19.16
N ALA A 147 11.31 -4.73 -19.40
CA ALA A 147 12.16 -4.08 -18.40
C ALA A 147 11.58 -2.76 -17.87
N LEU A 148 10.68 -2.12 -18.63
CA LEU A 148 9.98 -0.89 -18.22
C LEU A 148 8.74 -1.14 -17.36
N ALA A 149 8.28 -2.38 -17.23
CA ALA A 149 7.05 -2.70 -16.54
C ALA A 149 7.29 -3.04 -15.05
N GLU A 150 6.75 -2.22 -14.15
CA GLU A 150 6.76 -2.46 -12.69
C GLU A 150 5.68 -3.48 -12.24
N PHE A 151 4.90 -4.05 -13.17
CA PHE A 151 3.72 -4.90 -12.91
C PHE A 151 3.60 -6.07 -13.91
N ASP A 152 2.71 -7.02 -13.59
CA ASP A 152 2.36 -8.16 -14.45
C ASP A 152 1.63 -7.68 -15.72
N ILE A 153 2.13 -8.05 -16.90
CA ILE A 153 1.63 -7.55 -18.20
C ILE A 153 0.45 -8.41 -18.66
N THR A 154 -0.69 -7.76 -18.93
CA THR A 154 -1.91 -8.43 -19.40
C THR A 154 -1.85 -8.62 -20.93
N PRO A 155 -2.04 -9.86 -21.44
CA PRO A 155 -2.13 -10.12 -22.89
C PRO A 155 -3.22 -9.29 -23.57
N SER A 156 -2.87 -8.57 -24.64
CA SER A 156 -3.78 -7.65 -25.34
C SER A 156 -3.50 -7.52 -26.84
N PHE A 157 -4.54 -7.26 -27.62
CA PHE A 157 -4.48 -6.81 -29.02
C PHE A 157 -5.65 -5.85 -29.28
N MET A 158 -5.70 -5.19 -30.45
CA MET A 158 -6.83 -4.33 -30.81
C MET A 158 -7.36 -4.63 -32.21
N LEU A 159 -8.65 -4.41 -32.43
CA LEU A 159 -9.33 -4.42 -33.71
C LEU A 159 -9.83 -3.01 -34.01
N MET A 160 -9.42 -2.41 -35.11
CA MET A 160 -9.88 -1.11 -35.54
C MET A 160 -10.86 -1.27 -36.70
N ALA A 161 -12.09 -0.79 -36.53
CA ALA A 161 -13.07 -0.69 -37.60
C ALA A 161 -13.09 0.73 -38.15
N VAL A 162 -12.97 0.88 -39.47
CA VAL A 162 -13.01 2.19 -40.14
C VAL A 162 -14.24 2.25 -41.06
N GLN A 163 -15.15 3.19 -40.78
CA GLN A 163 -16.32 3.54 -41.61
C GLN A 163 -16.19 5.01 -42.04
N GLU A 164 -16.76 5.40 -43.17
CA GLU A 164 -16.58 6.74 -43.79
C GLU A 164 -16.56 7.90 -42.76
N LYS A 165 -15.42 8.61 -42.68
CA LYS A 165 -15.07 9.69 -41.73
C LYS A 165 -15.03 9.36 -40.23
N SER A 166 -15.13 8.10 -39.79
CA SER A 166 -14.96 7.72 -38.38
C SER A 166 -14.16 6.42 -38.18
N ALA A 167 -13.10 6.49 -37.36
CA ALA A 167 -12.34 5.33 -36.92
C ALA A 167 -12.73 4.97 -35.48
N ARG A 168 -13.15 3.72 -35.24
CA ARG A 168 -13.46 3.21 -33.89
C ARG A 168 -12.52 2.05 -33.55
N PRO A 169 -11.49 2.28 -32.71
CA PRO A 169 -10.67 1.21 -32.17
C PRO A 169 -11.42 0.44 -31.07
N TRP A 170 -11.42 -0.89 -31.17
CA TRP A 170 -11.88 -1.84 -30.17
C TRP A 170 -10.68 -2.60 -29.62
N SER A 171 -10.62 -2.86 -28.32
CA SER A 171 -9.56 -3.68 -27.73
C SER A 171 -10.06 -5.09 -27.40
N GLY A 172 -9.28 -6.09 -27.77
CA GLY A 172 -9.45 -7.48 -27.34
C GLY A 172 -8.56 -7.76 -26.13
N CYS A 173 -9.15 -8.08 -24.99
CA CYS A 173 -8.43 -8.47 -23.78
C CYS A 173 -8.80 -9.92 -23.39
N ALA A 174 -7.81 -10.78 -23.18
CA ALA A 174 -8.02 -12.17 -22.80
C ALA A 174 -8.10 -12.27 -21.27
N GLN A 175 -9.31 -12.39 -20.73
CA GLN A 175 -9.52 -12.87 -19.35
C GLN A 175 -10.54 -14.02 -19.34
N ARG A 176 -10.02 -15.26 -19.35
CA ARG A 176 -10.68 -16.59 -19.20
C ARG A 176 -11.55 -17.09 -20.37
N CYS A 177 -11.02 -18.08 -21.11
CA CYS A 177 -11.83 -19.13 -21.77
C CYS A 177 -12.40 -20.07 -20.71
N HIS A 178 -13.68 -19.94 -20.36
CA HIS A 178 -14.51 -21.07 -19.91
C HIS A 178 -15.99 -20.65 -20.04
N GLY A 179 -16.69 -21.26 -21.00
CA GLY A 179 -18.16 -21.41 -21.01
C GLY A 179 -18.99 -20.27 -21.64
N SER A 180 -19.69 -20.63 -22.72
CA SER A 180 -20.83 -19.96 -23.40
C SER A 180 -20.68 -18.51 -23.90
N MET A 181 -20.68 -18.37 -25.22
CA MET A 181 -20.83 -17.11 -25.97
C MET A 181 -22.19 -16.46 -25.72
N SER A 182 -22.19 -15.18 -25.33
CA SER A 182 -23.29 -14.25 -25.60
C SER A 182 -22.70 -12.99 -26.24
N THR A 183 -22.93 -12.81 -27.54
CA THR A 183 -22.64 -11.57 -28.28
C THR A 183 -23.75 -10.57 -28.03
N SER A 184 -23.48 -9.45 -27.36
CA SER A 184 -24.37 -8.28 -27.34
C SER A 184 -23.80 -7.17 -28.22
N LEU A 185 -24.52 -6.88 -29.31
CA LEU A 185 -24.34 -5.71 -30.16
C LEU A 185 -25.20 -4.59 -29.56
N THR A 186 -24.60 -3.44 -29.22
CA THR A 186 -25.35 -2.21 -28.91
C THR A 186 -24.84 -1.05 -29.76
N SER A 187 -25.70 -0.58 -30.65
CA SER A 187 -25.55 0.66 -31.43
C SER A 187 -25.98 1.85 -30.56
N SER A 188 -25.12 2.85 -30.39
CA SER A 188 -25.52 4.13 -29.79
C SER A 188 -25.60 5.23 -30.86
N GLU A 189 -26.82 5.56 -31.27
CA GLU A 189 -27.14 6.89 -31.80
C GLU A 189 -27.27 7.83 -30.58
N ARG A 190 -26.66 9.02 -30.64
CA ARG A 190 -26.98 10.14 -29.74
C ARG A 190 -27.43 11.30 -30.60
N SER A 191 -28.70 11.68 -30.47
CA SER A 191 -29.15 13.05 -30.73
C SER A 191 -28.96 13.89 -29.46
N ALA A 192 -28.71 15.17 -29.68
CA ALA A 192 -28.60 16.20 -28.66
C ALA A 192 -29.94 16.53 -28.00
N ASP A 193 -29.84 17.28 -26.89
CA ASP A 193 -30.89 17.90 -26.07
C ASP A 193 -31.59 16.98 -25.05
N ASP A 194 -31.20 17.10 -23.78
CA ASP A 194 -31.99 17.89 -22.82
C ASP A 194 -31.32 17.96 -21.43
N ASN A 195 -31.42 19.15 -20.86
CA ASN A 195 -30.98 19.53 -19.53
C ASN A 195 -32.14 19.27 -18.54
N HIS A 196 -31.84 18.93 -17.29
CA HIS A 196 -32.76 18.85 -16.13
C HIS A 196 -33.71 17.63 -16.04
N HIS A 197 -33.30 16.63 -15.23
CA HIS A 197 -34.10 15.83 -14.27
C HIS A 197 -33.42 14.46 -14.02
N ILE A 198 -32.48 14.38 -13.06
CA ILE A 198 -31.81 13.12 -12.67
C ILE A 198 -31.97 12.80 -11.16
N GLU A 199 -32.74 13.58 -10.41
CA GLU A 199 -32.86 13.37 -8.94
C GLU A 199 -33.78 12.22 -8.50
N HIS A 200 -34.53 11.56 -9.40
CA HIS A 200 -35.55 10.57 -8.99
C HIS A 200 -35.34 9.12 -9.48
N HIS A 201 -34.39 8.85 -10.37
CA HIS A 201 -34.28 7.51 -10.99
C HIS A 201 -33.45 6.49 -10.19
N VAL A 202 -32.50 6.96 -9.36
CA VAL A 202 -31.54 6.07 -8.66
C VAL A 202 -32.20 5.24 -7.57
N ILE A 203 -33.33 5.68 -7.01
CA ILE A 203 -33.98 4.96 -5.90
C ILE A 203 -35.19 4.12 -6.36
N ALA A 204 -35.81 4.47 -7.48
CA ALA A 204 -36.86 3.65 -8.09
C ALA A 204 -36.34 2.26 -8.56
N GLU A 205 -35.10 2.19 -9.08
CA GLU A 205 -34.49 0.91 -9.47
C GLU A 205 -34.16 0.00 -8.26
N LEU A 206 -34.14 0.53 -7.04
CA LEU A 206 -33.96 -0.26 -5.82
C LEU A 206 -35.28 -0.73 -5.21
N SER A 207 -36.43 -0.12 -5.54
CA SER A 207 -37.73 -0.52 -4.98
C SER A 207 -38.39 -1.69 -5.68
N ASP A 208 -38.06 -1.93 -6.96
CA ASP A 208 -38.73 -2.95 -7.80
C ASP A 208 -38.24 -4.39 -7.58
N ASP A 209 -37.23 -4.60 -6.73
CA ASP A 209 -36.46 -5.87 -6.69
C ASP A 209 -36.46 -6.56 -5.30
N PHE A 210 -37.39 -6.14 -4.43
CA PHE A 210 -37.66 -6.71 -3.10
C PHE A 210 -38.99 -7.46 -3.06
N ASP A 211 -39.07 -8.60 -3.75
CA ASP A 211 -40.08 -9.60 -3.48
C ASP A 211 -39.46 -10.84 -2.82
N ASP A 212 -40.26 -11.48 -1.97
CA ASP A 212 -40.07 -12.69 -1.16
C ASP A 212 -39.39 -12.53 0.22
N VAL A 213 -40.22 -12.19 1.21
CA VAL A 213 -40.05 -12.66 2.59
C VAL A 213 -41.35 -13.35 3.01
N ASP A 214 -41.37 -14.68 2.98
CA ASP A 214 -42.41 -15.50 3.59
C ASP A 214 -42.38 -15.32 5.11
N LEU A 215 -43.45 -14.76 5.66
CA LEU A 215 -43.74 -14.76 7.10
C LEU A 215 -44.99 -15.61 7.31
N GLU A 216 -44.81 -16.87 7.69
CA GLU A 216 -45.86 -17.67 8.32
C GLU A 216 -45.65 -17.76 9.84
N ASP A 217 -46.78 -17.58 10.53
CA ASP A 217 -47.18 -18.04 11.86
C ASP A 217 -46.55 -17.38 13.11
N ASP A 218 -47.30 -16.45 13.74
CA ASP A 218 -48.28 -16.81 14.78
C ASP A 218 -48.95 -15.54 15.36
N VAL A 219 -50.29 -15.47 15.27
CA VAL A 219 -51.16 -14.49 15.96
C VAL A 219 -52.02 -15.25 16.98
N PRO A 220 -52.17 -14.73 18.20
CA PRO A 220 -53.52 -14.33 18.67
C PRO A 220 -53.45 -13.05 19.53
N ASP A 221 -54.43 -12.17 19.69
CA ASP A 221 -55.75 -11.93 19.11
C ASP A 221 -56.21 -10.54 19.65
N GLU A 222 -57.18 -9.91 18.98
CA GLU A 222 -58.07 -8.81 19.44
C GLU A 222 -57.53 -7.37 19.67
N ALA A 223 -57.88 -6.44 18.77
CA ALA A 223 -59.00 -5.48 18.97
C ALA A 223 -59.07 -4.41 17.85
N GLU A 224 -60.31 -4.06 17.50
CA GLU A 224 -60.79 -3.28 16.34
C GLU A 224 -60.23 -1.85 16.18
N SER A 225 -59.85 -1.49 14.95
CA SER A 225 -60.18 -0.18 14.34
C SER A 225 -60.03 -0.25 12.81
N GLY A 226 -60.90 0.47 12.09
CA GLY A 226 -61.22 0.28 10.66
C GLY A 226 -60.08 0.44 9.64
N PRO A 227 -60.33 0.12 8.36
CA PRO A 227 -59.27 -0.01 7.36
C PRO A 227 -58.65 1.35 7.05
N PRO A 228 -57.32 1.52 7.08
CA PRO A 228 -56.71 2.71 6.50
C PRO A 228 -56.74 2.58 4.98
N GLU A 229 -57.06 3.70 4.34
CA GLU A 229 -57.01 3.88 2.90
C GLU A 229 -55.66 3.40 2.34
N ARG A 230 -55.71 2.58 1.28
CA ARG A 230 -54.51 2.14 0.56
C ARG A 230 -53.87 3.36 -0.12
N SER A 231 -52.80 3.88 0.46
CA SER A 231 -51.87 4.79 -0.21
C SER A 231 -51.28 4.10 -1.44
N GLY A 232 -51.19 4.83 -2.55
CA GLY A 232 -50.71 4.28 -3.83
C GLY A 232 -49.21 3.92 -3.80
N PRO A 233 -48.72 3.16 -4.80
CA PRO A 233 -47.32 2.72 -4.87
C PRO A 233 -46.31 3.88 -4.83
N VAL A 234 -46.68 5.07 -5.33
CA VAL A 234 -45.85 6.29 -5.33
C VAL A 234 -45.65 6.90 -3.94
N ASP A 235 -46.62 6.74 -3.02
CA ASP A 235 -46.52 7.28 -1.65
C ASP A 235 -45.69 6.37 -0.73
N GLN A 236 -45.70 5.05 -0.98
CA GLN A 236 -44.81 4.10 -0.30
C GLN A 236 -43.35 4.29 -0.70
N GLU A 237 -43.07 4.57 -1.98
CA GLU A 237 -41.72 4.75 -2.51
C GLU A 237 -41.05 6.02 -1.94
N LYS A 238 -41.79 7.14 -1.89
CA LYS A 238 -41.34 8.38 -1.22
C LYS A 238 -41.13 8.21 0.29
N SER A 239 -41.98 7.41 0.95
CA SER A 239 -41.84 7.12 2.38
C SER A 239 -40.61 6.27 2.68
N ARG A 240 -40.31 5.26 1.85
CA ARG A 240 -39.09 4.44 1.94
C ARG A 240 -37.83 5.25 1.63
N LEU A 241 -37.90 6.17 0.67
CA LEU A 241 -36.84 7.13 0.37
C LEU A 241 -36.44 7.95 1.59
N ALA A 242 -37.45 8.54 2.23
CA ALA A 242 -37.28 9.39 3.39
C ALA A 242 -36.69 8.60 4.58
N LEU A 243 -37.06 7.32 4.71
CA LEU A 243 -36.55 6.43 5.76
C LEU A 243 -35.09 6.02 5.52
N LEU A 244 -34.70 5.77 4.27
CA LEU A 244 -33.30 5.52 3.89
C LEU A 244 -32.42 6.77 4.09
N VAL A 245 -32.94 7.94 3.75
CA VAL A 245 -32.25 9.22 4.00
C VAL A 245 -32.11 9.49 5.50
N ASP A 246 -33.15 9.24 6.30
CA ASP A 246 -33.09 9.36 7.78
C ASP A 246 -32.12 8.35 8.41
N LEU A 247 -32.04 7.11 7.90
CA LEU A 247 -31.06 6.11 8.33
C LEU A 247 -29.62 6.55 8.03
N ILE A 248 -29.36 7.07 6.82
CA ILE A 248 -28.05 7.62 6.44
C ILE A 248 -27.71 8.80 7.35
N ASP A 249 -28.65 9.71 7.59
CA ASP A 249 -28.45 10.91 8.42
C ASP A 249 -28.14 10.55 9.89
N ARG A 250 -28.81 9.52 10.44
CA ARG A 250 -28.57 9.03 11.81
C ARG A 250 -27.36 8.10 11.93
N MET A 251 -26.75 7.70 10.81
CA MET A 251 -25.72 6.65 10.74
C MET A 251 -26.20 5.35 11.42
N GLU A 252 -27.44 4.96 11.16
CA GLU A 252 -28.01 3.72 11.67
C GLU A 252 -27.92 2.61 10.60
N PRO A 253 -27.70 1.36 11.00
CA PRO A 253 -27.59 0.27 10.04
C PRO A 253 -28.96 -0.04 9.42
N THR A 254 -28.98 -0.21 8.11
CA THR A 254 -30.16 -0.70 7.36
C THR A 254 -30.68 -2.05 7.90
N ARG A 255 -29.78 -2.96 8.25
CA ARG A 255 -30.08 -4.24 8.92
C ARG A 255 -28.92 -4.67 9.83
N PRO A 256 -29.16 -5.33 10.96
CA PRO A 256 -28.10 -5.74 11.87
C PRO A 256 -27.10 -6.72 11.24
N GLU A 257 -27.54 -7.54 10.29
CA GLU A 257 -26.74 -8.57 9.64
C GLU A 257 -25.63 -8.03 8.71
N ILE A 258 -25.77 -6.79 8.24
CA ILE A 258 -24.80 -6.14 7.34
C ILE A 258 -23.53 -5.72 8.10
N LEU A 259 -23.64 -5.52 9.42
CA LEU A 259 -22.53 -5.12 10.27
C LEU A 259 -21.68 -6.33 10.60
N ARG A 260 -20.50 -6.43 9.98
CA ARG A 260 -19.61 -7.58 10.13
C ARG A 260 -18.19 -7.16 10.41
N ALA A 261 -17.53 -7.84 11.35
CA ALA A 261 -16.10 -7.67 11.64
C ALA A 261 -15.30 -8.95 11.41
N ALA A 262 -14.04 -8.79 11.03
CA ALA A 262 -13.10 -9.89 10.94
C ALA A 262 -12.28 -10.01 12.24
N PRO A 263 -11.98 -11.22 12.72
CA PRO A 263 -11.01 -11.39 13.81
C PRO A 263 -9.61 -10.93 13.38
N VAL A 264 -8.94 -10.12 14.20
CA VAL A 264 -7.62 -9.51 13.87
C VAL A 264 -6.59 -10.55 13.41
N HIS A 265 -6.49 -11.69 14.10
CA HIS A 265 -5.55 -12.75 13.73
C HIS A 265 -5.77 -13.30 12.31
N GLN A 266 -7.00 -13.31 11.78
CA GLN A 266 -7.27 -13.78 10.42
C GLN A 266 -6.82 -12.77 9.36
N VAL A 267 -6.86 -11.47 9.69
CA VAL A 267 -6.41 -10.39 8.82
C VAL A 267 -4.90 -10.45 8.59
N VAL A 268 -4.12 -10.75 9.63
CA VAL A 268 -2.64 -10.84 9.56
C VAL A 268 -2.12 -12.25 9.25
N ALA A 269 -2.97 -13.28 9.36
CA ALA A 269 -2.58 -14.67 9.10
C ALA A 269 -1.99 -14.86 7.69
N TRP A 270 -1.03 -15.79 7.58
CA TRP A 270 -0.37 -16.15 6.32
C TRP A 270 0.20 -14.92 5.59
N PHE A 271 0.87 -14.03 6.33
CA PHE A 271 1.39 -12.75 5.82
C PHE A 271 0.29 -11.93 5.13
N GLY A 272 -0.86 -11.84 5.79
CA GLY A 272 -2.02 -11.09 5.34
C GLY A 272 -2.52 -11.51 3.98
N ARG A 273 -2.65 -12.83 3.76
CA ARG A 273 -3.12 -13.45 2.51
C ARG A 273 -4.34 -12.72 1.92
N VAL A 274 -5.22 -12.19 2.75
CA VAL A 274 -6.40 -11.41 2.35
C VAL A 274 -6.04 -10.22 1.46
N PHE A 275 -4.96 -9.51 1.73
CA PHE A 275 -4.57 -8.32 0.96
C PHE A 275 -4.01 -8.65 -0.43
N TRP A 276 -3.42 -9.84 -0.60
CA TRP A 276 -2.67 -10.21 -1.81
C TRP A 276 -3.30 -11.29 -2.65
N ALA A 277 -4.20 -12.07 -2.06
CA ALA A 277 -4.95 -13.05 -2.80
C ALA A 277 -5.61 -12.38 -4.01
N ARG A 278 -5.71 -13.13 -5.11
CA ARG A 278 -6.39 -12.66 -6.34
C ARG A 278 -7.77 -12.10 -6.00
N LYS A 279 -8.20 -11.02 -6.67
CA LYS A 279 -9.47 -10.33 -6.42
C LYS A 279 -10.71 -11.25 -6.48
N ASN A 280 -10.63 -12.38 -7.20
CA ASN A 280 -11.73 -13.34 -7.35
C ASN A 280 -11.87 -14.35 -6.19
N ARG A 281 -11.21 -14.16 -5.06
CA ARG A 281 -11.43 -15.00 -3.86
C ARG A 281 -12.32 -14.29 -2.88
N ASP A 282 -13.40 -14.97 -2.48
CA ASP A 282 -14.28 -14.51 -1.43
C ASP A 282 -13.70 -14.80 -0.04
N PHE A 283 -13.69 -13.77 0.79
CA PHE A 283 -13.25 -13.79 2.18
C PHE A 283 -14.37 -13.37 3.13
N PHE A 284 -15.59 -13.15 2.62
CA PHE A 284 -16.74 -12.72 3.42
C PHE A 284 -17.10 -13.72 4.53
N HIS A 285 -16.91 -15.02 4.30
CA HIS A 285 -17.09 -16.07 5.32
C HIS A 285 -16.16 -15.94 6.55
N LEU A 286 -15.08 -15.16 6.46
CA LEU A 286 -14.16 -14.93 7.59
C LEU A 286 -14.67 -13.82 8.53
N SER A 287 -15.56 -12.95 8.06
CA SER A 287 -16.20 -11.94 8.92
C SER A 287 -17.42 -12.53 9.63
N ARG A 288 -17.80 -11.94 10.77
CA ARG A 288 -18.94 -12.34 11.60
C ARG A 288 -19.79 -11.12 11.92
N VAL A 289 -21.10 -11.33 12.04
CA VAL A 289 -22.04 -10.26 12.43
C VAL A 289 -21.63 -9.71 13.79
N THR A 290 -21.59 -8.39 13.93
CA THR A 290 -21.17 -7.70 15.14
C THR A 290 -21.99 -6.44 15.37
N GLU A 291 -22.17 -6.06 16.64
CA GLU A 291 -22.82 -4.81 17.00
C GLU A 291 -21.84 -3.64 17.13
N SER A 292 -20.57 -3.93 17.42
CA SER A 292 -19.48 -2.95 17.60
C SER A 292 -18.15 -3.44 17.01
N TYR A 293 -17.21 -2.51 16.82
CA TYR A 293 -15.89 -2.79 16.27
C TYR A 293 -14.81 -2.25 17.22
N ASP A 294 -13.77 -3.05 17.50
CA ASP A 294 -12.63 -2.56 18.28
C ASP A 294 -11.82 -1.54 17.46
N GLU A 295 -11.68 -1.76 16.16
CA GLU A 295 -10.87 -0.94 15.27
C GLU A 295 -11.42 -0.93 13.83
N PHE A 296 -11.40 0.25 13.20
CA PHE A 296 -11.65 0.43 11.77
C PHE A 296 -10.33 0.62 11.03
N LEU A 297 -10.06 -0.17 9.99
CA LEU A 297 -8.85 -0.05 9.19
C LEU A 297 -9.08 0.82 7.95
N SER A 298 -8.52 2.03 7.95
CA SER A 298 -8.47 2.88 6.76
C SER A 298 -7.11 2.79 6.06
N HIS A 299 -7.10 2.62 4.74
CA HIS A 299 -5.87 2.45 3.96
C HIS A 299 -6.02 2.79 2.46
N SER A 300 -4.91 3.21 1.81
CA SER A 300 -4.84 3.35 0.35
C SER A 300 -4.67 2.00 -0.34
N TRP A 301 -5.29 1.77 -1.50
CA TRP A 301 -5.10 0.57 -2.32
C TRP A 301 -3.86 0.61 -3.22
N GLN A 302 -3.22 1.77 -3.43
CA GLN A 302 -2.06 1.90 -4.34
C GLN A 302 -0.79 1.26 -3.77
N VAL A 303 -0.62 1.27 -2.45
CA VAL A 303 0.59 0.75 -1.81
C VAL A 303 0.62 -0.77 -1.84
N ALA A 304 1.82 -1.32 -2.08
CA ALA A 304 2.08 -2.75 -2.06
C ALA A 304 1.59 -3.38 -0.75
N ALA A 305 0.77 -4.42 -0.87
CA ALA A 305 0.07 -4.97 0.29
C ALA A 305 1.01 -5.54 1.37
N TRP A 306 2.26 -5.90 1.04
CA TRP A 306 3.21 -6.44 2.04
C TRP A 306 3.56 -5.41 3.06
N GLN A 307 3.66 -4.14 2.65
CA GLN A 307 4.08 -3.08 3.55
C GLN A 307 2.97 -2.83 4.59
N LYS A 308 1.71 -2.87 4.15
CA LYS A 308 0.53 -2.78 5.02
C LYS A 308 0.49 -3.94 6.00
N VAL A 309 0.62 -5.15 5.48
CA VAL A 309 0.62 -6.37 6.29
C VAL A 309 1.78 -6.35 7.30
N LEU A 310 2.98 -5.97 6.87
CA LEU A 310 4.15 -5.93 7.74
C LEU A 310 3.94 -4.95 8.90
N LEU A 311 3.43 -3.75 8.61
CA LEU A 311 3.08 -2.78 9.65
C LEU A 311 1.99 -3.34 10.59
N LEU A 312 0.93 -3.96 10.06
CA LEU A 312 -0.12 -4.59 10.87
C LEU A 312 0.43 -5.71 11.77
N MET A 313 1.32 -6.57 11.26
CA MET A 313 1.97 -7.60 12.05
C MET A 313 2.82 -7.00 13.17
N ILE A 314 3.55 -5.92 12.91
CA ILE A 314 4.32 -5.22 13.95
C ILE A 314 3.41 -4.63 15.02
N LEU A 315 2.31 -4.00 14.61
CA LEU A 315 1.33 -3.41 15.53
C LEU A 315 0.62 -4.45 16.40
N LYS A 316 0.23 -5.59 15.83
CA LYS A 316 -0.62 -6.59 16.50
C LYS A 316 0.15 -7.75 17.13
N ASN A 317 1.26 -8.18 16.52
CA ASN A 317 2.04 -9.34 16.96
C ASN A 317 3.44 -8.97 17.49
N GLY A 318 3.93 -7.75 17.25
CA GLY A 318 5.30 -7.35 17.59
C GLY A 318 5.62 -7.39 19.09
N LEU A 319 4.78 -6.78 19.94
CA LEU A 319 5.01 -6.78 21.39
C LEU A 319 4.98 -8.20 21.99
N PRO A 320 3.97 -9.06 21.72
CA PRO A 320 4.01 -10.47 22.11
C PRO A 320 5.27 -11.19 21.66
N ALA A 321 5.73 -10.95 20.42
CA ALA A 321 6.93 -11.57 19.89
C ALA A 321 8.19 -11.20 20.68
N TYR A 322 8.36 -9.93 21.04
CA TYR A 322 9.49 -9.51 21.85
C TYR A 322 9.43 -10.07 23.28
N ILE A 323 8.25 -10.12 23.89
CA ILE A 323 8.07 -10.66 25.24
C ILE A 323 8.40 -12.16 25.25
N LEU A 324 7.75 -12.96 24.39
CA LEU A 324 7.96 -14.41 24.35
C LEU A 324 9.36 -14.79 23.86
N GLY A 325 9.94 -14.02 22.95
CA GLY A 325 11.36 -14.15 22.59
C GLY A 325 12.28 -13.94 23.79
N THR A 326 12.06 -12.89 24.57
CA THR A 326 12.88 -12.61 25.76
C THR A 326 12.69 -13.65 26.86
N VAL A 327 11.47 -14.12 27.09
CA VAL A 327 11.19 -15.23 28.02
C VAL A 327 11.90 -16.52 27.57
N GLY A 328 11.85 -16.84 26.28
CA GLY A 328 12.57 -17.98 25.71
C GLY A 328 14.09 -17.87 25.88
N ALA A 329 14.65 -16.68 25.67
CA ALA A 329 16.08 -16.41 25.88
C ALA A 329 16.50 -16.59 27.35
N LEU A 330 15.70 -16.05 28.28
CA LEU A 330 15.94 -16.21 29.72
C LEU A 330 15.85 -17.67 30.18
N LEU A 331 14.90 -18.44 29.64
CA LEU A 331 14.79 -19.87 29.93
C LEU A 331 16.05 -20.63 29.49
N MET A 332 16.60 -20.32 28.30
CA MET A 332 17.85 -20.95 27.85
C MET A 332 19.04 -20.57 28.72
N MET A 333 19.10 -19.34 29.21
CA MET A 333 20.13 -18.91 30.18
C MET A 333 20.07 -19.75 31.46
N VAL A 334 18.87 -20.02 31.99
CA VAL A 334 18.70 -20.87 33.18
C VAL A 334 19.11 -22.32 32.88
N LEU A 335 18.68 -22.90 31.76
CA LEU A 335 19.07 -24.26 31.38
C LEU A 335 20.57 -24.42 31.19
N TRP A 336 21.23 -23.39 30.66
CA TRP A 336 22.68 -23.32 30.56
C TRP A 336 23.36 -23.35 31.93
N GLN A 337 22.88 -22.57 32.91
CA GLN A 337 23.44 -22.56 34.27
C GLN A 337 23.38 -23.94 34.95
N PHE A 338 22.38 -24.75 34.62
CA PHE A 338 22.25 -26.13 35.11
C PHE A 338 23.01 -27.16 34.25
N ASN A 339 23.83 -26.73 33.29
CA ASN A 339 24.63 -27.57 32.39
C ASN A 339 23.78 -28.54 31.52
N PHE A 340 22.53 -28.19 31.21
CA PHE A 340 21.69 -28.98 30.28
C PHE A 340 21.99 -28.72 28.81
N LEU A 341 22.70 -27.63 28.50
CA LEU A 341 22.95 -27.17 27.14
C LEU A 341 24.46 -27.17 26.83
N PRO A 342 24.89 -27.60 25.62
CA PRO A 342 26.30 -27.63 25.26
C PRO A 342 26.81 -26.25 24.82
N GLY A 343 28.08 -25.97 25.16
CA GLY A 343 28.79 -24.76 24.77
C GLY A 343 29.74 -24.93 23.60
N PHE A 344 30.25 -23.81 23.09
CA PHE A 344 31.35 -23.79 22.12
C PHE A 344 32.53 -22.98 22.63
N ALA A 345 33.76 -23.38 22.28
CA ALA A 345 34.96 -22.69 22.69
C ALA A 345 35.22 -21.46 21.81
N LYS A 346 35.48 -20.31 22.44
CA LYS A 346 35.89 -19.06 21.77
C LYS A 346 36.83 -18.29 22.67
N LEU A 347 38.00 -17.90 22.13
CA LEU A 347 39.02 -17.09 22.82
C LEU A 347 39.38 -17.62 24.24
N GLY A 348 39.38 -18.95 24.41
CA GLY A 348 39.75 -19.58 25.69
C GLY A 348 38.61 -19.69 26.71
N THR A 349 37.39 -19.23 26.40
CA THR A 349 36.20 -19.40 27.25
C THR A 349 35.11 -20.20 26.53
N THR A 350 34.20 -20.80 27.31
CA THR A 350 33.05 -21.55 26.77
C THR A 350 31.85 -20.62 26.67
N TRP A 351 31.31 -20.46 25.46
CA TRP A 351 30.22 -19.52 25.17
C TRP A 351 28.89 -20.24 24.93
N SER A 352 27.80 -19.56 25.31
CA SER A 352 26.42 -19.90 24.92
C SER A 352 26.02 -19.17 23.63
N CYS A 353 25.13 -19.79 22.86
CA CYS A 353 24.37 -19.12 21.77
C CYS A 353 22.86 -19.41 21.87
N TRP A 354 22.44 -20.10 22.93
CA TRP A 354 21.08 -20.61 23.08
C TRP A 354 20.10 -19.49 23.40
N CYS A 355 20.50 -18.45 24.14
CA CYS A 355 19.64 -17.32 24.46
C CYS A 355 19.24 -16.59 23.16
N SER A 356 20.20 -16.27 22.31
CA SER A 356 19.98 -15.63 21.01
C SER A 356 19.14 -16.49 20.07
N SER A 357 19.48 -17.77 19.97
CA SER A 357 18.83 -18.68 19.02
C SER A 357 17.38 -18.95 19.41
N ALA A 358 17.12 -19.27 20.68
CA ALA A 358 15.77 -19.48 21.18
C ALA A 358 14.96 -18.18 21.21
N GLY A 359 15.58 -17.07 21.58
CA GLY A 359 14.93 -15.76 21.56
C GLY A 359 14.44 -15.37 20.17
N LEU A 360 15.30 -15.52 19.15
CA LEU A 360 14.92 -15.29 17.76
C LEU A 360 13.83 -16.26 17.30
N PHE A 361 14.01 -17.55 17.56
CA PHE A 361 13.05 -18.58 17.14
C PHE A 361 11.66 -18.32 17.74
N MET A 362 11.58 -18.10 19.05
CA MET A 362 10.32 -17.83 19.75
C MET A 362 9.70 -16.51 19.31
N ALA A 363 10.51 -15.48 19.07
CA ALA A 363 10.02 -14.21 18.54
C ALA A 363 9.46 -14.37 17.13
N LEU A 364 10.14 -15.07 16.21
CA LEU A 364 9.66 -15.31 14.85
C LEU A 364 8.41 -16.19 14.82
N LEU A 365 8.38 -17.25 15.64
CA LEU A 365 7.22 -18.12 15.79
C LEU A 365 6.01 -17.33 16.30
N THR A 366 6.21 -16.51 17.34
CA THR A 366 5.15 -15.66 17.87
C THR A 366 4.74 -14.60 16.84
N PHE A 367 5.69 -13.92 16.20
CA PHE A 367 5.41 -12.87 15.22
C PHE A 367 4.51 -13.38 14.08
N THR A 368 4.70 -14.63 13.65
CA THR A 368 3.97 -15.24 12.54
C THR A 368 2.69 -15.99 12.96
N ALA A 369 2.69 -16.66 14.13
CA ALA A 369 1.61 -17.54 14.56
C ALA A 369 0.74 -16.96 15.70
N TRP A 370 1.06 -15.77 16.23
CA TRP A 370 0.29 -15.15 17.30
C TRP A 370 -1.14 -14.85 16.88
N ARG A 371 -2.08 -15.29 17.72
CA ARG A 371 -3.51 -15.06 17.52
C ARG A 371 -3.94 -13.79 18.24
N ALA A 372 -3.67 -12.64 17.63
CA ALA A 372 -4.16 -11.36 18.12
C ALA A 372 -5.68 -11.37 18.30
N ARG A 373 -6.13 -10.95 19.49
CA ARG A 373 -7.54 -10.81 19.85
C ARG A 373 -8.07 -9.46 19.35
N GLY A 374 -9.39 -9.38 19.17
CA GLY A 374 -10.09 -8.18 18.72
C GLY A 374 -10.80 -8.39 17.39
N SER A 375 -11.70 -7.46 17.12
CA SER A 375 -12.56 -7.34 15.95
C SER A 375 -12.13 -6.11 15.14
N ILE A 376 -11.87 -6.30 13.86
CA ILE A 376 -11.42 -5.23 12.96
C ILE A 376 -12.31 -5.17 11.73
N PHE A 377 -12.72 -3.96 11.35
CA PHE A 377 -13.36 -3.73 10.07
C PHE A 377 -12.30 -3.62 8.98
N VAL A 378 -12.45 -4.43 7.93
CA VAL A 378 -11.66 -4.35 6.71
C VAL A 378 -12.61 -4.55 5.54
N ASP A 379 -12.70 -3.55 4.67
CA ASP A 379 -13.59 -3.50 3.50
C ASP A 379 -13.67 -4.84 2.73
N ARG A 380 -12.53 -5.45 2.42
CA ARG A 380 -12.44 -6.70 1.65
C ARG A 380 -13.00 -7.94 2.36
N LEU A 381 -13.04 -7.94 3.69
CA LEU A 381 -13.55 -9.05 4.51
C LEU A 381 -15.00 -8.84 4.95
N CYS A 382 -15.34 -7.59 5.22
CA CYS A 382 -16.56 -7.20 5.90
C CYS A 382 -17.67 -6.79 4.93
N ILE A 383 -17.32 -6.36 3.71
CA ILE A 383 -18.26 -6.07 2.63
C ILE A 383 -18.20 -7.21 1.61
N ASN A 384 -19.36 -7.73 1.22
CA ASN A 384 -19.45 -8.74 0.19
C ASN A 384 -18.98 -8.17 -1.16
N GLN A 385 -17.96 -8.77 -1.77
CA GLN A 385 -17.35 -8.25 -3.00
C GLN A 385 -18.03 -8.76 -4.28
N PHE A 386 -18.84 -9.82 -4.18
CA PHE A 386 -19.38 -10.56 -5.32
C PHE A 386 -20.88 -10.33 -5.52
N ASP A 387 -21.63 -10.15 -4.43
CA ASP A 387 -23.04 -9.79 -4.48
C ASP A 387 -23.19 -8.26 -4.60
N PRO A 388 -23.68 -7.72 -5.73
CA PRO A 388 -23.83 -6.29 -5.94
C PRO A 388 -24.76 -5.60 -4.93
N ARG A 389 -25.82 -6.28 -4.48
CA ARG A 389 -26.81 -5.73 -3.52
C ARG A 389 -26.19 -5.64 -2.13
N MET A 390 -25.58 -6.72 -1.64
CA MET A 390 -24.87 -6.67 -0.35
C MET A 390 -23.67 -5.72 -0.37
N LYS A 391 -23.02 -5.55 -1.53
CA LYS A 391 -21.91 -4.61 -1.69
C LYS A 391 -22.38 -3.16 -1.55
N SER A 392 -23.44 -2.78 -2.27
CA SER A 392 -23.98 -1.42 -2.20
C SER A 392 -24.50 -1.11 -0.80
N GLU A 393 -25.24 -2.02 -0.18
CA GLU A 393 -25.67 -1.89 1.21
C GLU A 393 -24.47 -1.76 2.15
N GLY A 394 -23.44 -2.59 2.02
CA GLY A 394 -22.24 -2.51 2.85
C GLY A 394 -21.54 -1.14 2.75
N ILE A 395 -21.51 -0.54 1.55
CA ILE A 395 -20.94 0.80 1.31
C ILE A 395 -21.81 1.87 1.95
N LEU A 396 -23.13 1.80 1.80
CA LEU A 396 -24.08 2.76 2.39
C LEU A 396 -24.00 2.77 3.93
N ASN A 397 -23.71 1.63 4.55
CA ASN A 397 -23.60 1.50 6.00
C ASN A 397 -22.21 1.88 6.57
N ILE A 398 -21.26 2.37 5.77
CA ILE A 398 -19.92 2.77 6.26
C ILE A 398 -20.04 3.82 7.38
N GLY A 399 -20.99 4.75 7.31
CA GLY A 399 -21.25 5.71 8.38
C GLY A 399 -21.59 5.06 9.71
N ALA A 400 -22.51 4.09 9.69
CA ALA A 400 -22.90 3.32 10.87
C ALA A 400 -21.73 2.51 11.44
N ILE A 401 -20.90 1.93 10.56
CA ILE A 401 -19.70 1.19 10.96
C ILE A 401 -18.69 2.12 11.64
N LEU A 402 -18.43 3.30 11.07
CA LEU A 402 -17.53 4.29 11.65
C LEU A 402 -18.03 4.78 13.01
N LYS A 403 -19.33 5.07 13.16
CA LYS A 403 -19.96 5.48 14.42
C LYS A 403 -19.90 4.39 15.51
N ARG A 404 -19.93 3.11 15.12
CA ARG A 404 -19.85 1.95 16.03
C ARG A 404 -18.41 1.45 16.27
N SER A 405 -17.42 2.12 15.70
CA SER A 405 -16.01 1.75 15.84
C SER A 405 -15.34 2.49 17.00
N HIS A 406 -14.73 1.75 17.93
CA HIS A 406 -14.06 2.34 19.09
C HIS A 406 -12.76 3.07 18.74
N SER A 407 -12.08 2.68 17.66
CA SER A 407 -10.86 3.33 17.20
C SER A 407 -10.72 3.28 15.69
N LEU A 408 -10.00 4.25 15.13
CA LEU A 408 -9.66 4.33 13.71
C LEU A 408 -8.15 4.17 13.52
N LEU A 409 -7.73 3.09 12.86
CA LEU A 409 -6.34 2.86 12.46
C LEU A 409 -6.15 3.26 11.00
N VAL A 410 -5.34 4.29 10.78
CA VAL A 410 -5.00 4.80 9.45
C VAL A 410 -3.62 4.31 9.05
N LEU A 411 -3.56 3.47 8.02
CA LEU A 411 -2.30 3.08 7.37
C LEU A 411 -1.96 4.11 6.30
N PHE A 412 -0.94 4.91 6.59
CA PHE A 412 -0.72 6.18 5.92
C PHE A 412 0.46 6.15 4.94
N ASP A 413 0.25 6.74 3.76
CA ASP A 413 1.24 6.89 2.68
C ASP A 413 1.01 8.18 1.87
N GLU A 414 1.90 8.48 0.91
CA GLU A 414 1.88 9.70 0.08
C GLU A 414 0.65 9.89 -0.81
N THR A 415 -0.07 8.81 -1.15
CA THR A 415 -1.29 8.85 -1.95
C THR A 415 -2.56 8.91 -1.10
N TYR A 416 -2.44 8.78 0.23
CA TYR A 416 -3.58 8.63 1.12
C TYR A 416 -4.52 9.84 1.06
N ALA A 417 -3.97 11.07 1.14
CA ALA A 417 -4.76 12.30 1.14
C ALA A 417 -5.25 12.74 -0.25
N GLU A 418 -4.87 12.02 -1.32
CA GLU A 418 -5.43 12.26 -2.65
C GLU A 418 -6.79 11.57 -2.82
N ARG A 419 -7.10 10.58 -1.97
CA ARG A 419 -8.27 9.71 -2.12
C ARG A 419 -9.49 10.23 -1.37
N LEU A 420 -10.61 10.25 -2.08
CA LEU A 420 -11.88 10.74 -1.55
C LEU A 420 -12.35 9.96 -0.32
N TRP A 421 -12.45 8.62 -0.42
CA TRP A 421 -12.91 7.76 0.68
C TRP A 421 -12.02 7.85 1.92
N CYS A 422 -10.70 7.87 1.75
CA CYS A 422 -9.75 7.87 2.86
C CYS A 422 -9.86 9.12 3.75
N LEU A 423 -10.09 10.30 3.15
CA LEU A 423 -10.31 11.54 3.91
C LEU A 423 -11.74 11.64 4.46
N PHE A 424 -12.72 11.15 3.71
CA PHE A 424 -14.10 11.02 4.19
C PHE A 424 -14.19 10.15 5.45
N GLU A 425 -13.53 9.00 5.48
CA GLU A 425 -13.53 8.08 6.64
C GLU A 425 -12.98 8.76 7.90
N ILE A 426 -11.85 9.49 7.80
CA ILE A 426 -11.31 10.22 8.96
C ILE A 426 -12.26 11.34 9.39
N ALA A 427 -12.76 12.14 8.44
CA ALA A 427 -13.66 13.25 8.75
C ALA A 427 -14.96 12.77 9.40
N ALA A 428 -15.57 11.72 8.85
CA ALA A 428 -16.78 11.11 9.37
C ALA A 428 -16.56 10.50 10.76
N PHE A 429 -15.44 9.81 10.98
CA PHE A 429 -15.09 9.27 12.30
C PHE A 429 -14.95 10.37 13.35
N LEU A 430 -14.21 11.44 13.03
CA LEU A 430 -14.01 12.58 13.94
C LEU A 430 -15.31 13.33 14.24
N LYS A 431 -16.25 13.36 13.29
CA LYS A 431 -17.57 13.94 13.49
C LYS A 431 -18.45 13.05 14.39
N ALA A 432 -18.40 11.74 14.20
CA ALA A 432 -19.13 10.78 15.02
C ALA A 432 -18.58 10.68 16.47
N HIS A 433 -17.29 11.00 16.66
CA HIS A 433 -16.61 10.95 17.95
C HIS A 433 -15.95 12.29 18.31
N PRO A 434 -16.73 13.30 18.78
CA PRO A 434 -16.18 14.61 19.15
C PRO A 434 -15.04 14.53 20.18
N GLU A 435 -15.04 13.53 21.07
CA GLU A 435 -13.96 13.25 22.02
C GLU A 435 -12.64 12.83 21.38
N ALA A 436 -12.63 12.38 20.12
CA ALA A 436 -11.41 12.13 19.37
C ALA A 436 -10.69 13.44 18.99
N VAL A 437 -11.44 14.55 18.87
CA VAL A 437 -10.90 15.87 18.52
C VAL A 437 -10.24 16.55 19.74
N THR A 438 -10.71 16.27 20.97
CA THR A 438 -10.22 16.90 22.21
C THR A 438 -8.93 16.27 22.78
N GLY A 439 -8.32 15.32 22.05
CA GLY A 439 -6.95 14.86 22.33
C GLY A 439 -6.84 13.49 23.00
N LYS A 440 -7.90 12.66 23.00
CA LYS A 440 -7.73 11.22 23.28
C LYS A 440 -7.04 10.56 22.10
N ALA A 441 -5.70 10.64 22.09
CA ALA A 441 -4.84 10.12 21.04
C ALA A 441 -5.04 8.61 20.73
N ALA A 442 -5.71 7.87 21.59
CA ALA A 442 -6.03 6.45 21.41
C ALA A 442 -7.12 6.19 20.35
N LEU A 443 -8.02 7.15 20.09
CA LEU A 443 -9.18 6.95 19.21
C LEU A 443 -8.82 7.01 17.72
N VAL A 444 -7.85 7.84 17.32
CA VAL A 444 -7.36 7.91 15.93
C VAL A 444 -5.86 7.65 15.93
N GLN A 445 -5.45 6.55 15.33
CA GLN A 445 -4.06 6.13 15.25
C GLN A 445 -3.59 6.20 13.80
N VAL A 446 -2.73 7.18 13.51
CA VAL A 446 -2.16 7.35 12.17
C VAL A 446 -0.76 6.74 12.17
N LYS A 447 -0.56 5.70 11.37
CA LYS A 447 0.70 4.94 11.31
C LYS A 447 1.26 4.93 9.88
N PRO A 448 2.44 5.53 9.66
CA PRO A 448 3.09 5.54 8.36
C PRO A 448 3.49 4.13 7.95
N ILE A 449 3.21 3.74 6.70
CA ILE A 449 3.50 2.38 6.22
C ILE A 449 5.00 2.04 6.28
N GLN A 450 5.88 3.02 6.09
CA GLN A 450 7.34 2.85 6.17
C GLN A 450 7.81 2.40 7.56
N LEU A 451 7.03 2.71 8.61
CA LEU A 451 7.37 2.37 9.98
C LEU A 451 7.54 0.86 10.19
N GLY A 452 6.75 0.05 9.46
CA GLY A 452 6.89 -1.40 9.51
C GLY A 452 8.26 -1.88 9.01
N VAL A 453 8.70 -1.37 7.85
CA VAL A 453 10.00 -1.71 7.27
C VAL A 453 11.14 -1.24 8.16
N ILE A 454 11.07 0.01 8.65
CA ILE A 454 12.07 0.59 9.55
C ILE A 454 12.23 -0.28 10.80
N SER A 455 11.13 -0.64 11.46
CA SER A 455 11.15 -1.51 12.64
C SER A 455 11.79 -2.87 12.36
N SER A 456 11.43 -3.52 11.25
CA SER A 456 12.05 -4.79 10.87
C SER A 456 13.55 -4.67 10.61
N VAL A 457 13.99 -3.61 9.93
CA VAL A 457 15.42 -3.36 9.66
C VAL A 457 16.18 -3.11 10.97
N VAL A 458 15.64 -2.29 11.88
CA VAL A 458 16.27 -2.02 13.17
C VAL A 458 16.37 -3.30 14.01
N SER A 459 15.30 -4.10 14.09
CA SER A 459 15.31 -5.35 14.84
C SER A 459 16.27 -6.39 14.28
N PHE A 460 16.30 -6.56 12.95
CA PHE A 460 17.26 -7.44 12.30
C PHE A 460 18.69 -6.96 12.52
N ALA A 461 18.97 -5.66 12.34
CA ALA A 461 20.29 -5.09 12.57
C ALA A 461 20.74 -5.25 14.02
N SER A 462 19.84 -5.05 14.98
CA SER A 462 20.10 -5.23 16.42
C SER A 462 20.50 -6.68 16.73
N PHE A 463 19.74 -7.65 16.19
CA PHE A 463 20.08 -9.06 16.32
C PHE A 463 21.41 -9.40 15.62
N ALA A 464 21.63 -8.90 14.40
CA ALA A 464 22.84 -9.15 13.61
C ALA A 464 24.11 -8.64 14.30
N VAL A 465 24.06 -7.45 14.91
CA VAL A 465 25.15 -6.89 15.71
C VAL A 465 25.48 -7.80 16.88
N GLY A 466 24.47 -8.22 17.65
CA GLY A 466 24.71 -9.03 18.83
C GLY A 466 25.14 -10.47 18.49
N ILE A 467 24.55 -11.11 17.47
CA ILE A 467 24.93 -12.48 17.06
C ILE A 467 26.36 -12.50 16.49
N PHE A 468 26.75 -11.45 15.76
CA PHE A 468 28.13 -11.28 15.33
C PHE A 468 29.06 -11.10 16.54
N ALA A 469 28.66 -10.35 17.58
CA ALA A 469 29.43 -10.27 18.83
C ALA A 469 29.61 -11.66 19.49
N VAL A 470 28.62 -12.56 19.42
CA VAL A 470 28.71 -13.92 19.95
C VAL A 470 29.65 -14.80 19.12
N PHE A 471 29.54 -14.80 17.79
CA PHE A 471 30.27 -15.74 16.92
C PHE A 471 31.56 -15.20 16.29
N ASN A 472 31.90 -13.92 16.48
CA ASN A 472 33.06 -13.35 15.79
C ASN A 472 34.35 -14.14 16.10
N PRO A 473 35.14 -14.50 15.07
CA PRO A 473 36.41 -15.20 15.25
C PRO A 473 37.60 -14.24 15.43
N PHE A 474 37.35 -12.93 15.48
CA PHE A 474 38.42 -11.93 15.41
C PHE A 474 39.11 -11.79 16.77
N SER A 475 40.40 -12.11 16.80
CA SER A 475 41.29 -11.72 17.91
C SER A 475 41.74 -10.26 17.80
N ASN A 476 41.80 -9.72 16.56
CA ASN A 476 42.21 -8.35 16.32
C ASN A 476 41.04 -7.38 16.54
N VAL A 477 41.14 -6.60 17.62
CA VAL A 477 40.16 -5.60 18.05
C VAL A 477 39.90 -4.54 16.97
N PHE A 478 40.90 -4.11 16.20
CA PHE A 478 40.73 -3.11 15.14
C PHE A 478 39.86 -3.64 13.99
N VAL A 479 40.07 -4.90 13.58
CA VAL A 479 39.26 -5.52 12.53
C VAL A 479 37.81 -5.65 12.99
N LEU A 480 37.61 -6.12 14.23
CA LEU A 480 36.29 -6.25 14.84
C LEU A 480 35.51 -4.93 14.82
N TRP A 481 36.12 -3.84 15.32
CA TRP A 481 35.47 -2.52 15.35
C TRP A 481 35.25 -1.93 13.96
N SER A 482 36.14 -2.20 13.01
CA SER A 482 35.99 -1.73 11.62
C SER A 482 34.77 -2.38 10.95
N VAL A 483 34.54 -3.67 11.17
CA VAL A 483 33.35 -4.38 10.67
C VAL A 483 32.07 -3.85 11.33
N PHE A 484 32.08 -3.64 12.64
CA PHE A 484 30.93 -3.03 13.34
C PHE A 484 30.61 -1.64 12.81
N LEU A 485 31.62 -0.78 12.65
CA LEU A 485 31.42 0.59 12.17
C LEU A 485 30.87 0.60 10.74
N ALA A 486 31.40 -0.25 9.86
CA ALA A 486 30.90 -0.40 8.49
C ALA A 486 29.43 -0.87 8.47
N PHE A 487 29.07 -1.85 9.30
CA PHE A 487 27.69 -2.33 9.42
C PHE A 487 26.74 -1.25 9.94
N ILE A 488 27.13 -0.57 11.02
CA ILE A 488 26.34 0.53 11.62
C ILE A 488 26.17 1.67 10.63
N ALA A 489 27.21 2.03 9.88
CA ALA A 489 27.13 3.06 8.84
C ALA A 489 26.18 2.65 7.69
N GLY A 490 26.25 1.39 7.24
CA GLY A 490 25.36 0.85 6.21
C GLY A 490 23.89 0.86 6.63
N VAL A 491 23.60 0.35 7.84
CA VAL A 491 22.24 0.41 8.41
C VAL A 491 21.81 1.86 8.63
N GLY A 492 22.70 2.70 9.14
CA GLY A 492 22.47 4.14 9.33
C GLY A 492 22.07 4.85 8.04
N MET A 493 22.70 4.53 6.90
CA MET A 493 22.30 5.05 5.57
C MET A 493 20.87 4.66 5.22
N VAL A 494 20.50 3.40 5.40
CA VAL A 494 19.14 2.92 5.10
C VAL A 494 18.12 3.62 5.98
N LEU A 495 18.39 3.75 7.29
CA LEU A 495 17.48 4.37 8.25
C LEU A 495 17.32 5.87 7.99
N ILE A 496 18.41 6.62 7.82
CA ILE A 496 18.36 8.05 7.54
C ILE A 496 17.62 8.32 6.23
N ARG A 497 17.90 7.55 5.18
CA ARG A 497 17.21 7.69 3.90
C ARG A 497 15.71 7.42 4.05
N SER A 498 15.33 6.40 4.81
CA SER A 498 13.93 6.06 5.08
C SER A 498 13.22 7.16 5.87
N PHE A 499 13.84 7.71 6.91
CA PHE A 499 13.26 8.81 7.69
C PHE A 499 13.21 10.14 6.91
N ARG A 500 14.22 10.44 6.08
CA ARG A 500 14.17 11.59 5.16
C ARG A 500 12.98 11.48 4.20
N HIS A 501 12.74 10.29 3.64
CA HIS A 501 11.58 10.05 2.80
C HIS A 501 10.28 10.19 3.59
N TYR A 502 10.20 9.62 4.80
CA TYR A 502 9.05 9.78 5.70
C TYR A 502 8.71 11.25 5.94
N TYR A 503 9.68 12.09 6.31
CA TYR A 503 9.41 13.50 6.55
C TYR A 503 9.01 14.28 5.28
N ARG A 504 9.51 13.90 4.10
CA ARG A 504 9.02 14.44 2.82
C ARG A 504 7.55 14.10 2.60
N SER A 505 7.17 12.85 2.82
CA SER A 505 5.77 12.40 2.68
C SER A 505 4.86 13.16 3.63
N LEU A 506 5.31 13.48 4.85
CA LEU A 506 4.56 14.34 5.77
C LEU A 506 4.32 15.75 5.20
N GLU A 507 5.34 16.39 4.61
CA GLU A 507 5.19 17.72 3.99
C GLU A 507 4.20 17.70 2.82
N VAL A 508 4.30 16.68 1.95
CA VAL A 508 3.40 16.50 0.80
C VAL A 508 1.94 16.39 1.25
N ILE A 509 1.69 15.57 2.28
CA ILE A 509 0.33 15.30 2.72
C ILE A 509 -0.23 16.48 3.50
N GLN A 510 0.59 17.15 4.30
CA GLN A 510 0.18 18.40 4.93
C GLN A 510 -0.28 19.41 3.87
N HIS A 511 0.47 19.54 2.77
CA HIS A 511 0.09 20.40 1.66
C HIS A 511 -1.20 19.93 0.96
N GLN A 512 -1.35 18.62 0.70
CA GLN A 512 -2.57 18.04 0.09
C GLN A 512 -3.81 18.28 0.96
N VAL A 513 -3.72 18.10 2.28
CA VAL A 513 -4.83 18.32 3.21
C VAL A 513 -5.19 19.80 3.32
N GLN A 514 -4.19 20.70 3.36
CA GLN A 514 -4.43 22.15 3.41
C GLN A 514 -5.14 22.70 2.17
N HIS A 515 -4.88 22.12 0.99
CA HIS A 515 -5.48 22.51 -0.27
C HIS A 515 -6.57 21.54 -0.75
N PHE A 516 -7.03 20.66 0.14
CA PHE A 516 -7.99 19.62 -0.20
C PHE A 516 -9.29 20.24 -0.71
N GLN A 517 -9.82 19.70 -1.81
CA GLN A 517 -11.15 20.00 -2.32
C GLN A 517 -11.83 18.71 -2.73
N LEU A 518 -13.07 18.48 -2.28
CA LEU A 518 -13.85 17.29 -2.59
C LEU A 518 -13.84 16.98 -4.10
N GLN A 519 -14.05 18.00 -4.94
CA GLN A 519 -14.07 17.89 -6.41
C GLN A 519 -12.76 17.38 -7.02
N ASN A 520 -11.62 17.73 -6.44
CA ASN A 520 -10.29 17.37 -6.96
C ASN A 520 -9.79 16.03 -6.42
N ALA A 521 -10.42 15.50 -5.36
CA ALA A 521 -10.05 14.22 -4.79
C ALA A 521 -10.24 13.08 -5.80
N VAL A 522 -9.33 12.12 -5.83
CA VAL A 522 -9.35 11.00 -6.77
C VAL A 522 -10.41 9.98 -6.33
N CYS A 523 -11.35 9.67 -7.24
CA CYS A 523 -12.21 8.49 -7.16
C CYS A 523 -11.70 7.43 -8.14
N TRP A 524 -11.66 6.17 -7.71
CA TRP A 524 -11.35 5.06 -8.62
C TRP A 524 -12.38 4.98 -9.75
N CYS A 525 -13.67 5.08 -9.42
CA CYS A 525 -14.80 5.13 -10.35
C CYS A 525 -14.60 6.14 -11.51
N CYS A 526 -14.23 7.37 -11.18
CA CYS A 526 -14.02 8.44 -12.16
C CYS A 526 -12.74 8.23 -12.96
N SER A 527 -11.68 7.67 -12.34
CA SER A 527 -10.41 7.42 -13.03
C SER A 527 -10.49 6.38 -14.15
N VAL A 528 -11.53 5.52 -14.12
CA VAL A 528 -11.81 4.52 -15.16
C VAL A 528 -13.00 4.92 -16.03
N ASN A 529 -13.39 6.21 -16.04
CA ASN A 529 -14.53 6.75 -16.78
C ASN A 529 -15.85 6.00 -16.51
N HIS A 530 -16.05 5.52 -15.27
CA HIS A 530 -17.22 4.73 -14.87
C HIS A 530 -17.41 3.44 -15.69
N ILE A 531 -16.34 2.89 -16.25
CA ILE A 531 -16.35 1.60 -16.94
C ILE A 531 -15.39 0.68 -16.20
N HIS A 532 -15.91 -0.42 -15.67
CA HIS A 532 -15.08 -1.33 -14.90
C HIS A 532 -14.02 -1.98 -15.82
N PRO A 533 -12.71 -1.80 -15.57
CA PRO A 533 -11.66 -2.11 -16.55
C PRO A 533 -11.50 -3.60 -16.86
N ILE A 534 -12.03 -4.48 -15.99
CA ILE A 534 -11.96 -5.94 -16.13
C ILE A 534 -13.25 -6.52 -16.71
N SER A 535 -14.41 -5.94 -16.39
CA SER A 535 -15.70 -6.50 -16.80
C SER A 535 -16.34 -5.77 -17.97
N GLY A 536 -15.85 -4.58 -18.33
CA GLY A 536 -16.41 -3.74 -19.39
C GLY A 536 -17.80 -3.15 -19.07
N GLN A 537 -18.38 -3.52 -17.93
CA GLN A 537 -19.70 -3.07 -17.49
C GLN A 537 -19.63 -1.62 -16.98
N PRO A 538 -20.66 -0.80 -17.25
CA PRO A 538 -20.77 0.52 -16.64
C PRO A 538 -20.92 0.38 -15.12
N ILE A 539 -20.26 1.26 -14.38
CA ILE A 539 -20.42 1.38 -12.94
C ILE A 539 -21.71 2.17 -12.71
N ALA A 540 -22.76 1.49 -12.25
CA ALA A 540 -24.10 2.06 -12.10
C ALA A 540 -24.14 3.31 -11.21
N VAL A 541 -23.32 3.35 -10.16
CA VAL A 541 -23.27 4.47 -9.21
C VAL A 541 -21.84 4.98 -9.04
N CYS A 542 -21.65 6.29 -9.20
CA CYS A 542 -20.37 6.95 -8.99
C CYS A 542 -20.07 7.10 -7.49
N ASP A 543 -18.93 6.59 -7.01
CA ASP A 543 -18.58 6.74 -5.59
C ASP A 543 -18.45 8.21 -5.16
N ARG A 544 -18.07 9.11 -6.06
CA ARG A 544 -18.03 10.55 -5.76
C ARG A 544 -19.42 11.08 -5.42
N GLU A 545 -20.43 10.65 -6.16
CA GLU A 545 -21.80 11.08 -5.93
C GLU A 545 -22.32 10.56 -4.59
N ILE A 546 -22.01 9.29 -4.26
CA ILE A 546 -22.33 8.71 -2.94
C ILE A 546 -21.70 9.56 -1.82
N VAL A 547 -20.39 9.81 -1.89
CA VAL A 547 -19.70 10.60 -0.86
C VAL A 547 -20.24 12.02 -0.80
N ARG A 548 -20.55 12.65 -1.93
CA ARG A 548 -21.14 14.00 -2.00
C ARG A 548 -22.50 14.05 -1.30
N GLN A 549 -23.35 13.05 -1.49
CA GLN A 549 -24.64 12.95 -0.81
C GLN A 549 -24.45 12.76 0.71
N CYS A 550 -23.57 11.86 1.14
CA CYS A 550 -23.22 11.70 2.55
C CYS A 550 -22.64 12.98 3.16
N VAL A 551 -21.79 13.69 2.40
CA VAL A 551 -21.21 14.97 2.81
C VAL A 551 -22.29 16.03 3.00
N THR A 552 -23.24 16.13 2.07
CA THR A 552 -24.32 17.12 2.13
C THR A 552 -25.26 16.84 3.29
N SER A 553 -25.64 15.57 3.50
CA SER A 553 -26.45 15.16 4.66
C SER A 553 -25.72 15.41 5.98
N TRP A 554 -24.49 14.91 6.12
CA TRP A 554 -23.83 14.96 7.43
C TRP A 554 -23.23 16.31 7.71
N PHE A 555 -22.42 16.86 6.79
CA PHE A 555 -21.66 18.09 6.99
C PHE A 555 -22.42 19.35 6.61
N GLY A 556 -23.59 19.23 5.96
CA GLY A 556 -24.41 20.34 5.49
C GLY A 556 -24.07 20.74 4.05
N SER A 557 -22.77 20.89 3.75
CA SER A 557 -22.30 21.26 2.42
C SER A 557 -20.90 20.74 2.10
N GLU A 558 -20.56 20.67 0.81
CA GLU A 558 -19.20 20.34 0.37
C GLU A 558 -18.15 21.33 0.91
N LYS A 559 -18.52 22.60 1.07
CA LYS A 559 -17.63 23.63 1.62
C LYS A 559 -17.31 23.40 3.09
N GLU A 560 -18.33 23.08 3.89
CA GLU A 560 -18.15 22.76 5.31
C GLU A 560 -17.35 21.47 5.51
N PHE A 561 -17.51 20.49 4.62
CA PHE A 561 -16.66 19.31 4.60
C PHE A 561 -15.21 19.63 4.26
N ASP A 562 -14.96 20.40 3.20
CA ASP A 562 -13.61 20.86 2.83
C ASP A 562 -12.94 21.61 4.00
N GLU A 563 -13.68 22.50 4.67
CA GLU A 563 -13.20 23.23 5.85
C GLU A 563 -12.92 22.29 7.03
N SER A 564 -13.78 21.29 7.26
CA SER A 564 -13.56 20.26 8.29
C SER A 564 -12.31 19.44 8.01
N VAL A 565 -12.05 19.06 6.76
CA VAL A 565 -10.83 18.35 6.37
C VAL A 565 -9.60 19.24 6.58
N ARG A 566 -9.64 20.48 6.10
CA ARG A 566 -8.53 21.45 6.22
C ARG A 566 -8.23 21.86 7.66
N SER A 567 -9.19 21.74 8.58
CA SER A 567 -9.05 22.19 9.98
C SER A 567 -9.04 21.05 11.00
N VAL A 568 -10.08 20.23 11.08
CA VAL A 568 -10.26 19.17 12.09
C VAL A 568 -9.38 17.96 11.75
N VAL A 569 -9.48 17.46 10.53
CA VAL A 569 -8.65 16.32 10.07
C VAL A 569 -7.17 16.70 10.05
N ALA A 570 -6.84 17.89 9.53
CA ALA A 570 -5.47 18.40 9.54
C ALA A 570 -4.88 18.45 10.96
N ARG A 571 -5.62 18.98 11.94
CA ARG A 571 -5.16 19.00 13.35
C ARG A 571 -4.99 17.59 13.92
N ALA A 572 -5.92 16.68 13.65
CA ALA A 572 -5.82 15.29 14.10
C ALA A 572 -4.56 14.60 13.52
N LEU A 573 -4.31 14.77 12.22
CA LEU A 573 -3.12 14.25 11.55
C LEU A 573 -1.83 14.87 12.11
N GLN A 574 -1.79 16.19 12.31
CA GLN A 574 -0.65 16.89 12.90
C GLN A 574 -0.35 16.42 14.32
N GLN A 575 -1.38 16.20 15.14
CA GLN A 575 -1.20 15.69 16.50
C GLN A 575 -0.64 14.26 16.50
N GLN A 576 -1.09 13.40 15.59
CA GLN A 576 -0.65 12.00 15.55
C GLN A 576 0.73 11.81 14.90
N LEU A 577 1.03 12.57 13.84
CA LEU A 577 2.26 12.44 13.05
C LEU A 577 3.38 13.38 13.53
N GLY A 578 3.04 14.47 14.24
CA GLY A 578 3.94 15.61 14.43
C GLY A 578 4.81 15.59 15.70
N TYR A 579 4.48 14.80 16.71
CA TYR A 579 5.26 14.80 17.96
C TYR A 579 6.42 13.82 17.94
N ASP A 580 6.28 12.68 17.26
CA ASP A 580 7.27 11.61 17.23
C ASP A 580 7.17 10.75 15.96
N ALA A 581 8.09 10.97 15.02
CA ALA A 581 8.26 10.09 13.86
C ALA A 581 8.47 8.62 14.25
N PHE A 582 9.19 8.40 15.35
CA PHE A 582 9.49 7.09 15.90
C PHE A 582 9.34 7.17 17.42
N PRO A 583 8.24 6.66 18.01
CA PRO A 583 8.00 6.76 19.44
C PRO A 583 9.06 6.00 20.26
N TYR A 584 9.32 6.45 21.49
CA TYR A 584 10.27 5.80 22.39
C TYR A 584 9.94 4.32 22.63
N SER A 585 8.67 3.97 22.82
CA SER A 585 8.22 2.57 22.99
C SER A 585 8.58 1.69 21.78
N TRP A 586 8.55 2.26 20.57
CA TRP A 586 8.96 1.56 19.35
C TRP A 586 10.46 1.36 19.29
N MET A 587 11.24 2.37 19.66
CA MET A 587 12.70 2.26 19.79
C MET A 587 13.06 1.12 20.74
N LEU A 588 12.47 1.10 21.93
CA LEU A 588 12.73 0.05 22.92
C LEU A 588 12.43 -1.33 22.36
N GLY A 589 11.25 -1.53 21.78
CA GLY A 589 10.86 -2.80 21.18
C GLY A 589 11.83 -3.27 20.10
N CYS A 590 12.21 -2.37 19.18
CA CYS A 590 13.08 -2.73 18.06
C CYS A 590 14.51 -3.10 18.50
N PHE A 591 14.99 -2.58 19.64
CA PHE A 591 16.30 -2.89 20.19
C PHE A 591 16.33 -4.11 21.14
N ILE A 592 15.18 -4.71 21.49
CA ILE A 592 15.13 -5.93 22.33
C ILE A 592 15.99 -7.07 21.77
N PRO A 593 16.04 -7.37 20.46
CA PRO A 593 16.86 -8.46 19.94
C PRO A 593 18.37 -8.32 20.21
N LEU A 594 18.85 -7.11 20.55
CA LEU A 594 20.23 -6.90 20.99
C LEU A 594 20.51 -7.55 22.36
N TRP A 595 19.48 -7.76 23.18
CA TRP A 595 19.60 -8.33 24.52
C TRP A 595 19.84 -9.82 24.56
N TRP A 596 19.29 -10.58 23.61
CA TRP A 596 19.44 -12.03 23.66
C TRP A 596 20.92 -12.47 23.56
N PRO A 597 21.75 -11.83 22.71
CA PRO A 597 23.21 -12.02 22.72
C PRO A 597 23.91 -11.53 24.00
N VAL A 598 23.41 -10.47 24.64
CA VAL A 598 23.94 -10.03 25.95
C VAL A 598 23.66 -11.09 27.02
N LEU A 599 22.51 -11.75 26.99
CA LEU A 599 22.21 -12.87 27.87
C LEU A 599 23.13 -14.07 27.62
N ASP A 600 23.51 -14.34 26.38
CA ASP A 600 24.53 -15.35 26.05
C ASP A 600 25.90 -14.99 26.65
N PHE A 601 26.29 -13.71 26.59
CA PHE A 601 27.52 -13.23 27.22
C PHE A 601 27.50 -13.43 28.75
N VAL A 602 26.39 -13.03 29.39
CA VAL A 602 26.20 -13.17 30.84
C VAL A 602 26.26 -14.65 31.23
N ALA A 603 25.58 -15.53 30.49
CA ALA A 603 25.59 -16.98 30.71
C ALA A 603 27.01 -17.57 30.66
N ALA A 604 27.84 -17.10 29.74
CA ALA A 604 29.22 -17.58 29.56
C ALA A 604 30.17 -17.15 30.69
N HIS A 605 29.93 -16.00 31.34
CA HIS A 605 30.85 -15.42 32.31
C HIS A 605 30.40 -15.56 33.77
N GLN A 606 29.19 -16.07 34.01
CA GLN A 606 28.62 -16.20 35.35
C GLN A 606 29.36 -17.21 36.24
N THR A 607 30.06 -18.18 35.65
CA THR A 607 30.87 -19.18 36.38
C THR A 607 32.33 -18.76 36.55
N SER A 608 32.73 -17.58 36.03
CA SER A 608 34.09 -17.07 36.20
C SER A 608 34.31 -16.54 37.62
N GLU A 609 35.54 -16.61 38.13
CA GLU A 609 35.89 -16.07 39.46
C GLU A 609 35.54 -14.58 39.61
N ASN A 610 35.53 -13.84 38.50
CA ASN A 610 35.22 -12.41 38.46
C ASN A 610 33.74 -12.11 38.14
N ALA A 611 32.85 -13.10 38.18
CA ALA A 611 31.43 -12.94 37.83
C ALA A 611 30.71 -11.87 38.67
N GLN A 612 31.12 -11.72 39.94
CA GLN A 612 30.56 -10.73 40.86
C GLN A 612 30.76 -9.28 40.40
N HIS A 613 31.74 -9.02 39.54
CA HIS A 613 32.05 -7.70 38.98
C HIS A 613 31.52 -7.55 37.53
N TRP A 614 31.83 -8.53 36.67
CA TRP A 614 31.49 -8.46 35.24
C TRP A 614 29.99 -8.53 34.94
N VAL A 615 29.22 -9.30 35.70
CA VAL A 615 27.78 -9.46 35.46
C VAL A 615 27.02 -8.17 35.77
N PRO A 616 27.16 -7.53 36.95
CA PRO A 616 26.56 -6.22 37.21
C PRO A 616 27.00 -5.14 36.20
N PHE A 617 28.29 -5.10 35.87
CA PHE A 617 28.84 -4.17 34.88
C PHE A 617 28.10 -4.27 33.54
N MET A 618 28.01 -5.48 32.97
CA MET A 618 27.36 -5.70 31.67
C MET A 618 25.86 -5.45 31.71
N VAL A 619 25.17 -5.89 32.77
CA VAL A 619 23.72 -5.70 32.90
C VAL A 619 23.37 -4.22 33.03
N ILE A 620 24.01 -3.49 33.94
CA ILE A 620 23.70 -2.07 34.16
C ILE A 620 24.02 -1.24 32.91
N ARG A 621 25.22 -1.42 32.33
CA ARG A 621 25.59 -0.68 31.11
C ARG A 621 24.72 -1.09 29.92
N GLY A 622 24.41 -2.37 29.75
CA GLY A 622 23.49 -2.85 28.72
C GLY A 622 22.12 -2.18 28.84
N ILE A 623 21.56 -2.10 30.06
CA ILE A 623 20.27 -1.44 30.35
C ILE A 623 20.36 0.04 29.96
N ALA A 624 21.44 0.71 30.33
CA ALA A 624 21.67 2.11 29.95
C ALA A 624 21.77 2.30 28.42
N PHE A 625 22.45 1.38 27.72
CA PHE A 625 22.56 1.42 26.26
C PHE A 625 21.19 1.26 25.58
N TRP A 626 20.40 0.30 26.04
CA TRP A 626 19.08 0.02 25.50
C TRP A 626 18.07 1.13 25.78
N LEU A 627 18.00 1.59 27.03
CA LEU A 627 16.99 2.56 27.45
C LEU A 627 17.35 3.99 27.02
N TRP A 628 18.63 4.35 26.96
CA TRP A 628 19.00 5.76 26.79
C TRP A 628 19.99 6.02 25.66
N CYS A 629 21.07 5.25 25.51
CA CYS A 629 22.08 5.55 24.48
C CYS A 629 21.54 5.34 23.06
N LEU A 630 20.95 4.19 22.76
CA LEU A 630 20.41 3.88 21.43
C LEU A 630 19.25 4.82 21.06
N PRO A 631 18.27 5.09 21.95
CA PRO A 631 17.25 6.11 21.71
C PRO A 631 17.81 7.54 21.56
N LEU A 632 18.88 7.90 22.26
CA LEU A 632 19.55 9.19 22.11
C LEU A 632 20.19 9.32 20.72
N ILE A 633 20.95 8.33 20.27
CA ILE A 633 21.56 8.30 18.92
C ILE A 633 20.45 8.37 17.86
N ALA A 634 19.39 7.57 18.02
CA ALA A 634 18.25 7.59 17.11
C ALA A 634 17.58 8.98 17.06
N SER A 635 17.44 9.67 18.21
CA SER A 635 16.85 11.00 18.27
C SER A 635 17.65 12.05 17.49
N PHE A 636 18.99 12.00 17.55
CA PHE A 636 19.85 12.84 16.71
C PHE A 636 19.72 12.48 15.22
N GLY A 637 19.72 11.20 14.88
CA GLY A 637 19.51 10.74 13.50
C GLY A 637 18.19 11.24 12.91
N LEU A 638 17.10 11.15 13.68
CA LEU A 638 15.79 11.69 13.30
C LEU A 638 15.82 13.20 13.10
N PHE A 639 16.47 13.94 14.02
CA PHE A 639 16.62 15.38 13.91
C PHE A 639 17.36 15.79 12.62
N PHE A 640 18.49 15.16 12.31
CA PHE A 640 19.25 15.49 11.10
C PHE A 640 18.59 15.00 9.81
N ALA A 641 17.95 13.82 9.83
CA ALA A 641 17.14 13.35 8.71
C ALA A 641 16.05 14.37 8.35
N ARG A 642 15.41 14.96 9.37
CA ARG A 642 14.44 16.04 9.18
C ARG A 642 15.08 17.32 8.64
N CYS A 643 16.14 17.83 9.26
CA CYS A 643 16.82 19.05 8.80
C CYS A 643 17.31 18.95 7.34
N LEU A 644 17.71 17.75 6.91
CA LEU A 644 18.20 17.47 5.55
C LEU A 644 17.15 16.81 4.64
N GLN A 645 15.86 16.94 4.98
CA GLN A 645 14.77 16.26 4.27
C GLN A 645 14.54 16.79 2.84
N ARG A 646 14.97 17.99 2.45
CA ARG A 646 14.68 18.52 1.10
C ARG A 646 15.16 17.56 -0.01
N LYS A 647 14.32 17.33 -1.03
CA LYS A 647 14.69 16.54 -2.23
C LYS A 647 15.66 17.36 -3.09
N SER A 648 16.64 16.69 -3.69
CA SER A 648 17.50 17.28 -4.71
C SER A 648 17.17 16.66 -6.07
N GLN A 649 17.30 17.44 -7.14
CA GLN A 649 17.19 16.92 -8.50
C GLN A 649 18.32 15.93 -8.83
N TRP A 650 19.49 16.10 -8.19
CA TRP A 650 20.68 15.31 -8.46
C TRP A 650 20.84 14.21 -7.41
N LYS A 651 20.93 12.95 -7.86
CA LYS A 651 21.08 11.78 -6.98
C LYS A 651 22.32 11.88 -6.07
N CYS A 652 23.44 12.41 -6.58
CA CYS A 652 24.67 12.58 -5.81
C CYS A 652 24.50 13.57 -4.63
N ILE A 653 23.73 14.64 -4.82
CA ILE A 653 23.45 15.60 -3.74
C ILE A 653 22.53 14.97 -2.70
N ASP A 654 21.57 14.14 -3.13
CA ASP A 654 20.70 13.43 -2.18
C ASP A 654 21.49 12.41 -1.34
N LEU A 655 22.44 11.70 -1.96
CA LEU A 655 23.37 10.81 -1.25
C LEU A 655 24.31 11.56 -0.32
N LEU A 656 24.86 12.70 -0.76
CA LEU A 656 25.73 13.53 0.09
C LEU A 656 24.99 14.03 1.34
N ARG A 657 23.70 14.35 1.22
CA ARG A 657 22.84 14.69 2.36
C ARG A 657 22.61 13.51 3.30
N ASP A 658 22.46 12.28 2.78
CA ASP A 658 22.39 11.05 3.59
C ASP A 658 23.69 10.86 4.40
N VAL A 659 24.84 10.98 3.73
CA VAL A 659 26.16 10.87 4.37
C VAL A 659 26.37 11.96 5.41
N LEU A 660 26.01 13.21 5.09
CA LEU A 660 26.13 14.33 6.02
C LEU A 660 25.29 14.09 7.28
N ALA A 661 24.06 13.59 7.15
CA ALA A 661 23.22 13.27 8.30
C ALA A 661 23.85 12.18 9.20
N ILE A 662 24.51 11.17 8.63
CA ILE A 662 25.24 10.14 9.39
C ILE A 662 26.40 10.77 10.15
N VAL A 663 27.23 11.55 9.45
CA VAL A 663 28.40 12.21 10.05
C VAL A 663 27.96 13.11 11.21
N LEU A 664 26.86 13.86 11.05
CA LEU A 664 26.29 14.70 12.10
C LEU A 664 25.68 13.90 13.27
N THR A 665 25.30 12.65 13.06
CA THR A 665 24.84 11.73 14.11
C THR A 665 26.00 11.06 14.87
N GLY A 666 27.23 11.16 14.35
CA GLY A 666 28.44 10.57 14.94
C GLY A 666 28.90 11.19 16.29
N PRO A 667 28.91 12.52 16.48
CA PRO A 667 29.39 13.13 17.73
C PRO A 667 28.67 12.65 19.00
N PRO A 668 27.34 12.47 19.04
CA PRO A 668 26.67 11.82 20.17
C PRO A 668 27.18 10.42 20.50
N LEU A 669 27.46 9.59 19.48
CA LEU A 669 28.05 8.26 19.67
C LEU A 669 29.46 8.38 20.26
N LEU A 670 30.29 9.28 19.74
CA LEU A 670 31.63 9.54 20.27
C LEU A 670 31.59 10.04 21.72
N ALA A 671 30.61 10.88 22.06
CA ALA A 671 30.41 11.36 23.43
C ALA A 671 30.00 10.22 24.38
N ILE A 672 29.12 9.30 23.95
CA ILE A 672 28.77 8.09 24.72
C ILE A 672 30.01 7.21 24.93
N VAL A 673 30.82 7.00 23.89
CA VAL A 673 32.05 6.20 23.99
C VAL A 673 33.07 6.88 24.92
N ALA A 674 33.26 8.20 24.82
CA ALA A 674 34.13 8.94 25.71
C ALA A 674 33.65 8.86 27.17
N TRP A 675 32.34 8.98 27.39
CA TRP A 675 31.74 8.83 28.72
C TRP A 675 31.88 7.41 29.28
N HIS A 676 31.72 6.40 28.43
CA HIS A 676 31.95 4.99 28.76
C HIS A 676 33.39 4.75 29.22
N LEU A 677 34.37 5.22 28.45
CA LEU A 677 35.79 5.10 28.77
C LEU A 677 36.16 5.89 30.03
N TYR A 678 35.66 7.11 30.18
CA TYR A 678 35.92 7.94 31.36
C TYR A 678 35.42 7.25 32.65
N THR A 679 34.19 6.75 32.64
CA THR A 679 33.60 6.07 33.80
C THR A 679 34.21 4.70 34.06
N GLU A 680 34.74 4.03 33.05
CA GLU A 680 35.51 2.79 33.24
C GLU A 680 36.87 3.10 33.87
N LEU A 681 37.67 3.98 33.27
CA LEU A 681 39.01 4.34 33.76
C LEU A 681 38.99 4.96 35.16
N SER A 682 37.97 5.75 35.50
CA SER A 682 37.89 6.43 36.79
C SER A 682 37.51 5.50 37.96
N PHE A 683 36.89 4.35 37.65
CA PHE A 683 36.30 3.46 38.66
C PHE A 683 36.83 2.03 38.61
N VAL A 684 37.73 1.69 37.69
CA VAL A 684 38.33 0.35 37.53
C VAL A 684 38.97 -0.17 38.82
N ASP A 685 39.72 0.67 39.54
CA ASP A 685 40.40 0.30 40.79
C ASP A 685 39.57 0.58 42.07
N ARG A 686 38.32 1.05 41.92
CA ARG A 686 37.46 1.44 43.04
C ARG A 686 36.24 0.53 43.15
N ASP A 687 35.24 0.81 42.32
CA ASP A 687 33.95 0.13 42.32
C ASP A 687 33.33 0.27 40.91
N GLU A 688 33.51 -0.76 40.10
CA GLU A 688 32.99 -0.84 38.73
C GLU A 688 31.46 -0.75 38.66
N THR A 689 30.77 -1.18 39.72
CA THR A 689 29.31 -1.09 39.82
C THR A 689 28.89 0.36 39.95
N LEU A 690 29.55 1.11 40.85
CA LEU A 690 29.34 2.56 40.98
C LEU A 690 29.65 3.29 39.68
N GLY A 691 30.75 2.96 39.00
CA GLY A 691 31.09 3.52 37.69
C GLY A 691 30.00 3.25 36.63
N SER A 692 29.38 2.07 36.65
CA SER A 692 28.29 1.70 35.75
C SER A 692 26.98 2.43 36.07
N VAL A 693 26.67 2.66 37.34
CA VAL A 693 25.53 3.47 37.77
C VAL A 693 25.71 4.94 37.37
N ILE A 694 26.90 5.50 37.54
CA ILE A 694 27.22 6.87 37.12
C ILE A 694 27.12 6.99 35.60
N PHE A 695 27.62 6.00 34.85
CA PHE A 695 27.45 5.93 33.40
C PHE A 695 25.97 6.01 33.01
N ALA A 696 25.15 5.12 33.58
CA ALA A 696 23.70 5.05 33.39
C ALA A 696 23.00 6.38 33.69
N ALA A 697 23.29 7.01 34.83
CA ALA A 697 22.71 8.29 35.22
C ALA A 697 23.06 9.41 34.23
N GLY A 698 24.31 9.49 33.77
CA GLY A 698 24.74 10.46 32.77
C GLY A 698 24.00 10.29 31.44
N CYS A 699 23.87 9.05 30.96
CA CYS A 699 23.13 8.75 29.72
C CYS A 699 21.63 9.07 29.84
N PHE A 700 21.01 8.78 31.00
CA PHE A 700 19.62 9.12 31.26
C PHE A 700 19.38 10.63 31.19
N VAL A 701 20.20 11.44 31.87
CA VAL A 701 20.08 12.90 31.85
C VAL A 701 20.26 13.44 30.43
N ALA A 702 21.28 12.98 29.72
CA ALA A 702 21.52 13.37 28.33
C ALA A 702 20.32 13.03 27.42
N PHE A 703 19.78 11.81 27.56
CA PHE A 703 18.58 11.38 26.82
C PHE A 703 17.38 12.29 27.11
N LEU A 704 17.07 12.56 28.38
CA LEU A 704 15.95 13.42 28.74
C LEU A 704 16.07 14.83 28.16
N VAL A 705 17.25 15.44 28.24
CA VAL A 705 17.50 16.79 27.72
C VAL A 705 17.31 16.82 26.20
N VAL A 706 17.95 15.89 25.48
CA VAL A 706 17.86 15.79 24.02
C VAL A 706 16.44 15.50 23.57
N ARG A 707 15.75 14.57 24.24
CA ARG A 707 14.38 14.19 23.90
C ARG A 707 13.40 15.35 24.11
N LYS A 708 13.54 16.08 25.22
CA LYS A 708 12.75 17.27 25.49
C LYS A 708 13.00 18.38 24.46
N ALA A 709 14.26 18.60 24.07
CA ALA A 709 14.63 19.55 23.04
C ALA A 709 14.06 19.16 21.66
N TYR A 710 14.17 17.88 21.29
CA TYR A 710 13.59 17.34 20.06
C TYR A 710 12.07 17.56 19.99
N HIS A 711 11.34 17.23 21.05
CA HIS A 711 9.90 17.46 21.11
C HIS A 711 9.53 18.95 21.04
N ALA A 712 10.27 19.82 21.74
CA ALA A 712 10.05 21.26 21.67
C ALA A 712 10.29 21.82 20.27
N GLY A 713 11.36 21.36 19.59
CA GLY A 713 11.67 21.72 18.20
C GLY A 713 10.58 21.25 17.23
N ASN A 714 10.14 19.99 17.36
CA ASN A 714 9.05 19.45 16.55
C ASN A 714 7.74 20.22 16.74
N ARG A 715 7.37 20.52 17.99
CA ARG A 715 6.13 21.24 18.32
C ARG A 715 6.10 22.64 17.69
N ARG A 716 7.20 23.39 17.77
CA ARG A 716 7.29 24.77 17.21
C ARG A 716 7.09 24.79 15.69
N PHE A 717 7.59 23.79 14.99
CA PHE A 717 7.44 23.71 13.54
C PHE A 717 6.01 23.38 13.10
N PHE A 718 5.35 22.44 13.77
CA PHE A 718 3.96 22.12 13.43
C PHE A 718 3.02 23.29 13.76
N THR A 719 3.33 24.08 14.80
CA THR A 719 2.58 25.32 15.07
C THR A 719 2.83 26.42 14.04
N SER A 720 4.05 26.57 13.50
CA SER A 720 4.36 27.62 12.50
C SER A 720 3.82 27.33 11.09
N LEU A 721 3.37 26.10 10.83
CA LEU A 721 2.75 25.70 9.57
C LEU A 721 1.22 25.68 9.63
N GLY A 722 0.64 25.86 10.82
CA GLY A 722 -0.80 25.99 11.04
C GLY A 722 -1.28 27.44 11.25
N SER A 723 -0.34 28.38 11.28
CA SER A 723 -0.56 29.84 11.21
C SER A 723 -0.23 30.32 9.81
#